data_AF-A0AAD9C0I9-F1
#
_entry.id   AF-A0AAD9C0I9-F1
#
_cell.length_a   1.000
_cell.length_b   1.000
_cell.length_c   1.000
_cell.angle_alpha   90.00
_cell.angle_beta   90.00
_cell.angle_gamma   90.00
#
_symmetry.space_group_name_H-M   'P 1'
#
loop_
_entity.id
_entity.type
_entity.pdbx_description
1 polymer ?
#
loop_
_entity_poly.entity_id
_entity_poly.type
_entity_poly.pdbx_seq_one_letter_code
_entity_poly.pdbx_strand_id
1 'polypeptide(L)'
;MANSKGPTTEINYVYRGTFIHSTQQTPLQILEDELLGVDTDGKIAFIGKAAELDSLSQTFGFSPSEVIQLAQHEFFMPGLVDTHIHAPQYSYAGTALDLPLLEWLNKYTFPVESLFKDLEFAQQVYSQVVKRTLRNGTTTACYFATIHTDASLLLAQIANDFGQRALVGKVCMDSNNSVKHYKETNQESQDETCRFIAELLNKKYPLVRPVVTPRFALSCTGALLGQLGAIAKNNNLHIQSHIILHDVYHKHNLLTDKTVMAHGCYLSDEELALFRETGASLSHCPNSNISLCSGMLNVRNVLKHNVKLGLGTDVAGGYSASILDAVRRTLDMSKVFTIQDPEYDTLTFEEVFRLATLGGSQALSLDDRTGNFEVGKDFDALRVNVAAADGPIDLIKIEEPKIILEKFLNLGDDRNIVEVFVAGRKVVPFTKDGCLEEGLEALLKATGSNLLILKISHCPNLLTDRSLWLASCYCRALQAVTYRSATDPVGQEVIWALGAGCRDIISLQVAPLHPCQQPARFSNRCLQTIGRCWPHLRALGVGGAGCGIQGLASLARNCMRLQVLELDHVSEINQEVAAEVCREGLKGLEMLVLSSTPVTPKALLHFNSVCRNLKSIVVQIGIEDYFEDPNSPEARKLFDEMVNKLQYLTKYDALFILNTLSARRSSVQSETTLVSWKEDFGNTYELD
;
A
#
# COMPACT_ATOMS: atom_id res chain seq x y z
N MET A 1 -39.53 -28.45 -17.54
CA MET A 1 -39.14 -27.44 -16.54
C MET A 1 -37.63 -27.37 -16.52
N ALA A 2 -37.05 -26.47 -17.31
CA ALA A 2 -35.62 -26.21 -17.28
C ALA A 2 -35.39 -25.09 -16.27
N ASN A 3 -34.85 -25.42 -15.09
CA ASN A 3 -34.35 -24.44 -14.14
C ASN A 3 -33.11 -23.79 -14.75
N SER A 4 -33.29 -22.64 -15.40
CA SER A 4 -32.19 -21.71 -15.67
C SER A 4 -31.72 -21.15 -14.33
N LYS A 5 -30.80 -21.85 -13.64
CA LYS A 5 -29.98 -21.22 -12.61
C LYS A 5 -29.17 -20.13 -13.33
N GLY A 6 -29.56 -18.88 -13.15
CA GLY A 6 -28.69 -17.75 -13.47
C GLY A 6 -27.35 -17.90 -12.73
N PRO A 7 -26.30 -17.16 -13.12
CA PRO A 7 -25.04 -17.18 -12.38
C PRO A 7 -25.36 -16.87 -10.91
N THR A 8 -25.14 -17.84 -10.03
CA THR A 8 -25.30 -17.65 -8.59
C THR A 8 -24.20 -16.72 -8.16
N THR A 9 -24.54 -15.46 -7.88
CA THR A 9 -23.63 -14.47 -7.30
C THR A 9 -23.09 -15.04 -5.98
N GLU A 10 -21.80 -15.35 -5.95
CA GLU A 10 -21.15 -15.87 -4.75
C GLU A 10 -20.98 -14.74 -3.73
N ILE A 11 -21.42 -14.98 -2.50
CA ILE A 11 -21.39 -13.99 -1.42
C ILE A 11 -20.08 -14.12 -0.63
N ASN A 12 -19.40 -13.00 -0.44
CA ASN A 12 -18.17 -12.91 0.35
C ASN A 12 -18.47 -12.61 1.82
N TYR A 13 -19.35 -11.63 2.09
CA TYR A 13 -19.74 -11.25 3.45
C TYR A 13 -21.24 -11.02 3.56
N VAL A 14 -21.83 -11.37 4.70
CA VAL A 14 -23.17 -10.94 5.08
C VAL A 14 -23.09 -10.30 6.46
N TYR A 15 -23.54 -9.07 6.58
CA TYR A 15 -23.64 -8.36 7.85
C TYR A 15 -25.09 -8.22 8.27
N ARG A 16 -25.36 -8.36 9.58
CA ARG A 16 -26.64 -8.01 10.19
C ARG A 16 -26.47 -6.89 11.20
N GLY A 17 -27.28 -5.85 11.12
CA GLY A 17 -27.25 -4.75 12.06
C GLY A 17 -27.82 -3.46 11.49
N THR A 18 -27.25 -2.33 11.92
CA THR A 18 -27.70 -1.00 11.50
C THR A 18 -26.87 -0.46 10.35
N PHE A 19 -27.54 -0.01 9.29
CA PHE A 19 -26.94 0.66 8.13
C PHE A 19 -27.50 2.06 7.98
N ILE A 20 -26.64 3.06 7.89
CA ILE A 20 -27.00 4.47 7.88
C ILE A 20 -26.42 5.11 6.61
N HIS A 21 -27.26 5.63 5.72
CA HIS A 21 -26.80 6.27 4.49
C HIS A 21 -27.72 7.41 4.02
N SER A 22 -27.39 8.04 2.90
CA SER A 22 -28.26 9.00 2.22
C SER A 22 -28.78 8.43 0.91
N THR A 23 -29.93 8.91 0.45
CA THR A 23 -30.46 8.63 -0.89
C THR A 23 -30.69 9.92 -1.67
N GLN A 24 -31.13 9.81 -2.92
CA GLN A 24 -31.51 10.99 -3.69
C GLN A 24 -32.69 11.75 -3.04
N GLN A 25 -33.58 11.05 -2.36
CA GLN A 25 -34.82 11.62 -1.79
C GLN A 25 -34.67 12.03 -0.32
N THR A 26 -33.83 11.35 0.46
CA THR A 26 -33.64 11.66 1.88
C THR A 26 -32.17 11.91 2.23
N PRO A 27 -31.86 12.98 2.98
CA PRO A 27 -30.50 13.23 3.46
C PRO A 27 -30.03 12.16 4.46
N LEU A 28 -30.95 11.47 5.14
CA LEU A 28 -30.64 10.38 6.07
C LEU A 28 -31.71 9.28 6.01
N GLN A 29 -31.26 8.04 5.81
CA GLN A 29 -32.05 6.83 5.97
C GLN A 29 -31.28 5.89 6.90
N ILE A 30 -32.00 5.39 7.91
CA ILE A 30 -31.50 4.47 8.92
C ILE A 30 -32.25 3.16 8.74
N LEU A 31 -31.50 2.09 8.49
CA LEU A 31 -32.00 0.73 8.30
C LEU A 31 -31.57 -0.10 9.50
N GLU A 32 -32.49 -0.32 10.43
CA GLU A 32 -32.23 -1.03 11.68
C GLU A 32 -32.54 -2.52 11.54
N ASP A 33 -31.68 -3.37 12.11
CA ASP A 33 -31.79 -4.83 12.07
C ASP A 33 -32.01 -5.38 10.63
N GLU A 34 -31.20 -4.88 9.70
CA GLU A 34 -31.19 -5.34 8.32
C GLU A 34 -30.00 -6.26 8.03
N LEU A 35 -30.06 -6.94 6.89
CA LEU A 35 -29.03 -7.79 6.31
C LEU A 35 -28.48 -7.10 5.06
N LEU A 36 -27.16 -7.02 4.94
CA LEU A 36 -26.47 -6.55 3.75
C LEU A 36 -25.48 -7.63 3.29
N GLY A 37 -25.65 -8.09 2.06
CA GLY A 37 -24.75 -9.04 1.40
C GLY A 37 -23.81 -8.37 0.42
N VAL A 38 -22.54 -8.72 0.47
CA VAL A 38 -21.49 -8.26 -0.46
C VAL A 38 -20.97 -9.47 -1.23
N ASP A 39 -20.94 -9.38 -2.56
CA ASP A 39 -20.45 -10.46 -3.42
C ASP A 39 -18.91 -10.50 -3.53
N THR A 40 -18.40 -11.52 -4.21
CA THR A 40 -16.96 -11.71 -4.43
C THR A 40 -16.33 -10.68 -5.36
N ASP A 41 -17.13 -9.96 -6.16
CA ASP A 41 -16.70 -8.81 -6.97
C ASP A 41 -16.70 -7.49 -6.16
N GLY A 42 -17.13 -7.55 -4.90
CA GLY A 42 -17.16 -6.42 -3.98
C GLY A 42 -18.36 -5.50 -4.13
N LYS A 43 -19.43 -5.98 -4.79
CA LYS A 43 -20.69 -5.27 -4.97
C LYS A 43 -21.68 -5.61 -3.87
N ILE A 44 -22.58 -4.67 -3.58
CA ILE A 44 -23.74 -4.90 -2.72
C ILE A 44 -24.73 -5.77 -3.51
N ALA A 45 -24.86 -7.03 -3.12
CA ALA A 45 -25.71 -8.01 -3.79
C ALA A 45 -27.18 -7.89 -3.35
N PHE A 46 -27.41 -7.60 -2.07
CA PHE A 46 -28.75 -7.38 -1.52
C PHE A 46 -28.69 -6.52 -0.26
N ILE A 47 -29.83 -5.89 0.03
CA ILE A 47 -30.17 -5.33 1.33
C ILE A 47 -31.61 -5.75 1.66
N GLY A 48 -31.87 -6.22 2.88
CA GLY A 48 -33.17 -6.77 3.24
C GLY A 48 -33.36 -6.89 4.74
N LYS A 49 -34.58 -7.19 5.18
CA LYS A 49 -34.91 -7.27 6.62
C LYS A 49 -34.31 -8.52 7.24
N ALA A 50 -33.95 -8.47 8.52
CA ALA A 50 -33.49 -9.67 9.24
C ALA A 50 -34.48 -10.86 9.19
N ALA A 51 -35.79 -10.58 9.11
CA ALA A 51 -36.83 -11.61 8.95
C ALA A 51 -36.74 -12.38 7.62
N GLU A 52 -36.01 -11.86 6.63
CA GLU A 52 -35.83 -12.45 5.30
C GLU A 52 -34.58 -13.35 5.23
N LEU A 53 -33.88 -13.57 6.35
CA LEU A 53 -32.62 -14.33 6.43
C LEU A 53 -32.67 -15.68 5.71
N ASP A 54 -33.67 -16.51 6.00
CA ASP A 54 -33.78 -17.84 5.40
C ASP A 54 -33.99 -17.75 3.88
N SER A 55 -34.81 -16.80 3.42
CA SER A 55 -35.05 -16.60 1.98
C SER A 55 -33.83 -16.05 1.25
N LEU A 56 -33.09 -15.11 1.84
CA LEU A 56 -31.86 -14.55 1.29
C LEU A 56 -30.75 -15.60 1.27
N SER A 57 -30.60 -16.38 2.35
CA SER A 57 -29.66 -17.50 2.43
C SER A 57 -29.89 -18.52 1.31
N GLN A 58 -31.15 -18.89 1.05
CA GLN A 58 -31.49 -19.79 -0.05
C GLN A 58 -31.24 -19.18 -1.44
N THR A 59 -31.53 -17.88 -1.60
CA THR A 59 -31.41 -17.18 -2.89
C THR A 59 -29.95 -16.95 -3.29
N PHE A 60 -29.12 -16.55 -2.33
CA PHE A 60 -27.72 -16.16 -2.55
C PHE A 60 -26.70 -17.22 -2.11
N GLY A 61 -27.15 -18.33 -1.50
CA GLY A 61 -26.30 -19.50 -1.25
C GLY A 61 -25.28 -19.35 -0.11
N PHE A 62 -25.55 -18.52 0.89
CA PHE A 62 -24.69 -18.36 2.09
C PHE A 62 -25.28 -19.09 3.30
N SER A 63 -24.44 -19.49 4.27
CA SER A 63 -24.95 -20.09 5.52
C SER A 63 -25.41 -19.02 6.51
N PRO A 64 -26.57 -19.16 7.18
CA PRO A 64 -26.98 -18.25 8.24
C PRO A 64 -25.96 -18.15 9.39
N SER A 65 -25.11 -19.16 9.60
CA SER A 65 -24.05 -19.14 10.61
C SER A 65 -22.86 -18.24 10.26
N GLU A 66 -22.73 -17.84 8.99
CA GLU A 66 -21.65 -16.98 8.49
C GLU A 66 -22.02 -15.49 8.57
N VAL A 67 -23.26 -15.17 8.95
CA VAL A 67 -23.72 -13.79 9.13
C VAL A 67 -22.99 -13.12 10.29
N ILE A 68 -22.32 -12.02 10.01
CA ILE A 68 -21.59 -11.23 10.98
C ILE A 68 -22.57 -10.25 11.65
N GLN A 69 -22.85 -10.50 12.93
CA GLN A 69 -23.74 -9.65 13.72
C GLN A 69 -22.98 -8.43 14.26
N LEU A 70 -23.47 -7.23 13.94
CA LEU A 70 -23.01 -5.99 14.57
C LEU A 70 -23.54 -5.86 16.00
N ALA A 71 -22.74 -5.26 16.87
CA ALA A 71 -23.20 -4.87 18.19
C ALA A 71 -24.17 -3.68 18.12
N GLN A 72 -24.96 -3.47 19.17
CA GLN A 72 -25.95 -2.37 19.22
C GLN A 72 -25.33 -0.97 19.13
N HIS A 73 -24.06 -0.83 19.51
CA HIS A 73 -23.28 0.41 19.44
C HIS A 73 -22.41 0.49 18.16
N GLU A 74 -22.65 -0.41 17.21
CA GLU A 74 -21.99 -0.43 15.92
C GLU A 74 -22.99 -0.17 14.80
N PHE A 75 -22.53 0.48 13.74
CA PHE A 75 -23.29 0.68 12.52
C PHE A 75 -22.36 0.73 11.31
N PHE A 76 -22.91 0.46 10.13
CA PHE A 76 -22.26 0.78 8.87
C PHE A 76 -22.74 2.12 8.34
N MET A 77 -21.83 2.90 7.77
CA MET A 77 -22.14 4.04 6.93
C MET A 77 -21.29 4.03 5.65
N PRO A 78 -21.69 4.71 4.56
CA PRO A 78 -20.87 4.79 3.37
C PRO A 78 -19.49 5.39 3.69
N GLY A 79 -18.50 4.96 2.93
CA GLY A 79 -17.18 5.56 2.94
C GLY A 79 -17.24 7.06 2.70
N LEU A 80 -16.41 7.83 3.41
CA LEU A 80 -16.33 9.27 3.21
C LEU A 80 -15.64 9.57 1.88
N VAL A 81 -16.09 10.63 1.21
CA VAL A 81 -15.58 11.07 -0.10
C VAL A 81 -14.92 12.44 0.05
N ASP A 82 -13.60 12.48 -0.11
CA ASP A 82 -12.83 13.72 -0.13
C ASP A 82 -12.69 14.22 -1.58
N THR A 83 -13.43 15.27 -1.89
CA THR A 83 -13.50 15.82 -3.25
C THR A 83 -12.35 16.77 -3.59
N HIS A 84 -11.48 17.11 -2.64
CA HIS A 84 -10.34 17.97 -2.89
C HIS A 84 -9.28 17.89 -1.78
N ILE A 85 -8.08 17.43 -2.12
CA ILE A 85 -6.94 17.35 -1.21
C ILE A 85 -5.60 17.43 -1.97
N HIS A 86 -4.62 18.19 -1.45
CA HIS A 86 -3.25 18.17 -1.98
C HIS A 86 -2.39 17.19 -1.20
N ALA A 87 -2.19 16.00 -1.78
CA ALA A 87 -1.32 14.98 -1.21
C ALA A 87 0.10 15.47 -0.85
N PRO A 88 0.81 16.27 -1.69
CA PRO A 88 2.19 16.64 -1.39
C PRO A 88 2.32 17.60 -0.20
N GLN A 89 1.24 18.31 0.14
CA GLN A 89 1.24 19.31 1.20
C GLN A 89 1.06 18.68 2.59
N TYR A 90 0.73 17.39 2.66
CA TYR A 90 0.51 16.69 3.93
C TYR A 90 1.69 16.77 4.91
N SER A 91 2.92 16.84 4.40
CA SER A 91 4.14 16.90 5.22
C SER A 91 4.23 18.09 6.17
N TYR A 92 3.52 19.18 5.88
CA TYR A 92 3.49 20.39 6.73
C TYR A 92 2.07 20.78 7.16
N ALA A 93 1.10 19.89 7.00
CA ALA A 93 -0.28 20.11 7.44
C ALA A 93 -0.34 20.55 8.91
N GLY A 94 -1.11 21.61 9.19
CA GLY A 94 -1.22 22.19 10.54
C GLY A 94 -0.16 23.25 10.88
N THR A 95 0.62 23.73 9.91
CA THR A 95 1.62 24.78 10.12
C THR A 95 1.37 26.02 9.26
N ALA A 96 1.79 27.18 9.78
CA ALA A 96 1.88 28.46 9.07
C ALA A 96 0.58 29.03 8.46
N LEU A 97 -0.56 28.77 9.09
CA LEU A 97 -1.89 29.24 8.64
C LEU A 97 -2.18 30.70 9.01
N ASP A 98 -1.24 31.38 9.66
CA ASP A 98 -1.29 32.79 10.04
C ASP A 98 -0.86 33.75 8.91
N LEU A 99 -0.52 33.23 7.73
CA LEU A 99 -0.09 34.01 6.57
C LEU A 99 -1.19 34.15 5.51
N PRO A 100 -1.24 35.28 4.78
CA PRO A 100 -2.08 35.40 3.59
C PRO A 100 -1.76 34.31 2.55
N LEU A 101 -2.77 33.83 1.83
CA LEU A 101 -2.65 32.72 0.87
C LEU A 101 -1.44 32.82 -0.09
N LEU A 102 -1.22 33.97 -0.73
CA LEU A 102 -0.12 34.13 -1.68
C LEU A 102 1.26 34.08 -0.99
N GLU A 103 1.38 34.58 0.23
CA GLU A 103 2.62 34.47 1.02
C GLU A 103 2.85 33.04 1.49
N TRP A 104 1.78 32.36 1.91
CA TRP A 104 1.81 30.95 2.30
C TRP A 104 2.27 30.05 1.16
N LEU A 105 1.71 30.24 -0.04
CA LEU A 105 2.10 29.50 -1.25
C LEU A 105 3.60 29.64 -1.55
N ASN A 106 4.12 30.87 -1.46
CA ASN A 106 5.51 31.17 -1.78
C ASN A 106 6.49 30.65 -0.71
N LYS A 107 6.10 30.71 0.56
CA LYS A 107 6.98 30.38 1.68
C LYS A 107 7.00 28.89 2.01
N TYR A 108 5.89 28.17 1.82
CA TYR A 108 5.75 26.76 2.19
C TYR A 108 5.39 25.87 1.02
N THR A 109 4.29 26.15 0.33
CA THR A 109 3.71 25.22 -0.64
C THR A 109 4.64 24.92 -1.81
N PHE A 110 5.07 25.93 -2.57
CA PHE A 110 5.92 25.70 -3.73
C PHE A 110 7.30 25.12 -3.36
N PRO A 111 7.98 25.59 -2.29
CA PRO A 111 9.20 24.95 -1.81
C PRO A 111 9.02 23.45 -1.50
N VAL A 112 7.98 23.07 -0.76
CA VAL A 112 7.74 21.66 -0.41
C VAL A 112 7.35 20.83 -1.63
N GLU A 113 6.44 21.31 -2.46
CA GLU A 113 6.04 20.59 -3.67
C GLU A 113 7.24 20.38 -4.63
N SER A 114 8.21 21.30 -4.67
CA SER A 114 9.43 21.15 -5.47
C SER A 114 10.34 19.98 -5.03
N LEU A 115 10.21 19.51 -3.78
CA LEU A 115 10.96 18.37 -3.26
C LEU A 115 10.48 17.04 -3.85
N PHE A 116 9.26 16.98 -4.40
CA PHE A 116 8.69 15.75 -4.98
C PHE A 116 9.35 15.31 -6.28
N LYS A 117 10.34 16.06 -6.79
CA LYS A 117 11.28 15.54 -7.79
C LYS A 117 12.08 14.33 -7.26
N ASP A 118 12.22 14.22 -5.94
CA ASP A 118 12.80 13.07 -5.25
C ASP A 118 11.70 12.04 -4.95
N LEU A 119 11.79 10.89 -5.60
CA LEU A 119 10.80 9.81 -5.46
C LEU A 119 10.83 9.15 -4.07
N GLU A 120 11.95 9.20 -3.34
CA GLU A 120 12.01 8.66 -1.98
C GLU A 120 11.19 9.54 -1.03
N PHE A 121 11.37 10.87 -1.13
CA PHE A 121 10.55 11.82 -0.39
C PHE A 121 9.07 11.71 -0.77
N ALA A 122 8.76 11.60 -2.07
CA ALA A 122 7.40 11.40 -2.55
C ALA A 122 6.76 10.12 -1.98
N GLN A 123 7.48 8.99 -2.00
CA GLN A 123 7.03 7.72 -1.43
C GLN A 123 6.66 7.89 0.04
N GLN A 124 7.52 8.54 0.83
CA GLN A 124 7.30 8.74 2.26
C GLN A 124 6.02 9.54 2.52
N VAL A 125 5.86 10.71 1.89
CA VAL A 125 4.70 11.59 2.14
C VAL A 125 3.41 10.97 1.60
N TYR A 126 3.42 10.44 0.37
CA TYR A 126 2.24 9.86 -0.25
C TYR A 126 1.75 8.60 0.47
N SER A 127 2.66 7.75 0.96
CA SER A 127 2.28 6.58 1.78
C SER A 127 1.59 7.01 3.07
N GLN A 128 2.06 8.09 3.71
CA GLN A 128 1.49 8.55 4.97
C GLN A 128 0.11 9.18 4.79
N VAL A 129 -0.07 10.03 3.76
CA VAL A 129 -1.38 10.67 3.53
C VAL A 129 -2.44 9.65 3.15
N VAL A 130 -2.15 8.69 2.24
CA VAL A 130 -3.10 7.63 1.85
C VAL A 130 -3.45 6.75 3.05
N LYS A 131 -2.46 6.35 3.85
CA LYS A 131 -2.72 5.61 5.10
C LYS A 131 -3.57 6.42 6.09
N ARG A 132 -3.31 7.72 6.22
CA ARG A 132 -4.03 8.56 7.17
C ARG A 132 -5.48 8.78 6.75
N THR A 133 -5.74 9.08 5.48
CA THR A 133 -7.08 9.33 4.96
C THR A 133 -7.93 8.07 5.01
N LEU A 134 -7.38 6.90 4.62
CA LEU A 134 -8.07 5.61 4.76
C LEU A 134 -8.43 5.31 6.23
N ARG A 135 -7.51 5.50 7.18
CA ARG A 135 -7.81 5.33 8.64
C ARG A 135 -8.91 6.26 9.14
N ASN A 136 -9.02 7.47 8.56
CA ASN A 136 -10.07 8.42 8.86
C ASN A 136 -11.38 8.15 8.09
N GLY A 137 -11.46 7.03 7.37
CA GLY A 137 -12.67 6.61 6.64
C GLY A 137 -12.85 7.22 5.26
N THR A 138 -11.85 7.94 4.73
CA THR A 138 -11.88 8.44 3.34
C THR A 138 -11.60 7.30 2.37
N THR A 139 -12.66 6.73 1.81
CA THR A 139 -12.58 5.64 0.83
C THR A 139 -12.29 6.11 -0.59
N THR A 140 -12.72 7.34 -0.90
CA THR A 140 -12.53 7.99 -2.20
C THR A 140 -11.87 9.35 -2.02
N ALA A 141 -10.78 9.62 -2.74
CA ALA A 141 -10.06 10.90 -2.67
C ALA A 141 -9.75 11.47 -4.06
N CYS A 142 -9.95 12.78 -4.24
CA CYS A 142 -9.55 13.52 -5.44
C CYS A 142 -8.27 14.32 -5.14
N TYR A 143 -7.13 13.75 -5.55
CA TYR A 143 -5.80 14.22 -5.20
C TYR A 143 -5.24 15.20 -6.23
N PHE A 144 -4.78 16.36 -5.74
CA PHE A 144 -3.73 17.14 -6.37
C PHE A 144 -2.37 16.53 -5.98
N ALA A 145 -1.56 16.19 -6.99
CA ALA A 145 -0.16 15.79 -6.82
C ALA A 145 0.76 17.01 -7.01
N THR A 146 1.87 16.88 -7.73
CA THR A 146 2.77 18.00 -8.09
C THR A 146 2.90 18.10 -9.62
N ILE A 147 3.74 19.02 -10.11
CA ILE A 147 4.08 19.08 -11.54
C ILE A 147 4.89 17.87 -12.01
N HIS A 148 5.48 17.09 -11.10
CA HIS A 148 6.34 15.95 -11.45
C HIS A 148 5.48 14.72 -11.78
N THR A 149 5.53 14.28 -13.03
CA THR A 149 4.73 13.14 -13.52
C THR A 149 5.06 11.83 -12.80
N ASP A 150 6.35 11.50 -12.60
CA ASP A 150 6.74 10.21 -12.00
C ASP A 150 6.29 10.12 -10.54
N ALA A 151 6.38 11.23 -9.79
CA ALA A 151 5.83 11.31 -8.45
C ALA A 151 4.30 11.18 -8.44
N SER A 152 3.62 11.77 -9.43
CA SER A 152 2.16 11.66 -9.57
C SER A 152 1.72 10.23 -9.91
N LEU A 153 2.48 9.52 -10.75
CA LEU A 153 2.28 8.09 -11.01
C LEU A 153 2.54 7.25 -9.76
N LEU A 154 3.53 7.62 -8.95
CA LEU A 154 3.81 6.96 -7.68
C LEU A 154 2.65 7.12 -6.68
N LEU A 155 2.06 8.30 -6.57
CA LEU A 155 0.84 8.48 -5.75
C LEU A 155 -0.29 7.57 -6.23
N ALA A 156 -0.49 7.46 -7.54
CA ALA A 156 -1.50 6.58 -8.11
C ALA A 156 -1.23 5.09 -7.80
N GLN A 157 0.03 4.66 -7.88
CA GLN A 157 0.45 3.32 -7.47
C GLN A 157 0.18 3.09 -5.97
N ILE A 158 0.58 4.02 -5.10
CA ILE A 158 0.37 3.92 -3.64
C ILE A 158 -1.13 3.83 -3.31
N ALA A 159 -1.97 4.67 -3.92
CA ALA A 159 -3.41 4.60 -3.73
C ALA A 159 -3.98 3.23 -4.15
N ASN A 160 -3.53 2.69 -5.28
CA ASN A 160 -3.90 1.35 -5.73
C ASN A 160 -3.44 0.26 -4.74
N ASP A 161 -2.20 0.33 -4.27
CA ASP A 161 -1.59 -0.69 -3.40
C ASP A 161 -2.30 -0.75 -2.04
N PHE A 162 -2.69 0.41 -1.48
CA PHE A 162 -3.54 0.49 -0.28
C PHE A 162 -5.02 0.24 -0.55
N GLY A 163 -5.44 0.10 -1.81
CA GLY A 163 -6.81 -0.18 -2.21
C GLY A 163 -7.77 1.01 -2.08
N GLN A 164 -7.27 2.25 -2.07
CA GLN A 164 -8.10 3.45 -2.06
C GLN A 164 -8.64 3.77 -3.46
N ARG A 165 -9.92 4.17 -3.55
CA ARG A 165 -10.46 4.75 -4.78
C ARG A 165 -9.92 6.17 -4.93
N ALA A 166 -9.34 6.49 -6.08
CA ALA A 166 -8.70 7.79 -6.25
C ALA A 166 -8.82 8.38 -7.64
N LEU A 167 -9.02 9.69 -7.71
CA LEU A 167 -8.68 10.50 -8.87
C LEU A 167 -7.33 11.17 -8.60
N VAL A 168 -6.31 10.88 -9.41
CA VAL A 168 -4.96 11.43 -9.20
C VAL A 168 -4.62 12.40 -10.32
N GLY A 169 -4.23 13.62 -9.94
CA GLY A 169 -3.96 14.70 -10.86
C GLY A 169 -2.53 15.22 -10.80
N LYS A 170 -1.77 14.99 -11.87
CA LYS A 170 -0.54 15.72 -12.13
C LYS A 170 -0.88 17.20 -12.34
N VAL A 171 -0.30 18.07 -11.52
CA VAL A 171 -0.59 19.51 -11.55
C VAL A 171 0.05 20.15 -12.77
N CYS A 172 -0.67 21.07 -13.41
CA CYS A 172 -0.17 21.86 -14.54
C CYS A 172 -0.02 23.32 -14.13
N MET A 173 1.15 23.91 -14.37
CA MET A 173 1.38 25.35 -14.26
C MET A 173 2.51 25.81 -15.19
N ASP A 174 2.23 26.76 -16.09
CA ASP A 174 3.23 27.40 -16.96
C ASP A 174 3.51 28.87 -16.61
N SER A 175 2.82 29.38 -15.58
CA SER A 175 3.01 30.72 -15.02
C SER A 175 3.24 30.64 -13.51
N ASN A 176 4.44 30.98 -13.07
CA ASN A 176 4.77 31.19 -11.66
C ASN A 176 5.88 32.23 -11.54
N ASN A 177 5.51 33.46 -11.20
CA ASN A 177 6.46 34.57 -11.10
C ASN A 177 7.21 34.58 -9.76
N SER A 178 6.60 34.01 -8.71
CA SER A 178 7.13 34.03 -7.35
C SER A 178 8.23 32.99 -7.15
N VAL A 179 8.04 31.77 -7.67
CA VAL A 179 8.99 30.66 -7.55
C VAL A 179 9.34 30.14 -8.93
N LYS A 180 10.27 30.84 -9.61
CA LYS A 180 10.57 30.65 -11.04
C LYS A 180 10.99 29.24 -11.45
N HIS A 181 11.54 28.45 -10.52
CA HIS A 181 12.00 27.09 -10.78
C HIS A 181 10.91 26.03 -10.60
N TYR A 182 9.75 26.38 -10.03
CA TYR A 182 8.62 25.47 -9.84
C TYR A 182 7.47 25.87 -10.77
N LYS A 183 7.69 25.58 -12.05
CA LYS A 183 6.76 25.67 -13.16
C LYS A 183 7.29 24.89 -14.34
N GLU A 184 6.42 24.67 -15.31
CA GLU A 184 6.75 24.03 -16.59
C GLU A 184 6.70 25.08 -17.71
N THR A 185 7.18 24.72 -18.89
CA THR A 185 6.74 25.42 -20.10
C THR A 185 5.34 24.95 -20.53
N ASN A 186 4.66 25.71 -21.40
CA ASN A 186 3.39 25.28 -21.99
C ASN A 186 3.50 23.91 -22.68
N GLN A 187 4.53 23.71 -23.51
CA GLN A 187 4.75 22.47 -24.26
C GLN A 187 5.07 21.30 -23.33
N GLU A 188 6.01 21.48 -22.40
CA GLU A 188 6.35 20.50 -21.37
C GLU A 188 5.12 20.08 -20.55
N SER A 189 4.32 21.05 -20.07
CA SER A 189 3.12 20.75 -19.29
C SER A 189 2.11 19.94 -20.10
N GLN A 190 1.98 20.19 -21.41
CA GLN A 190 1.12 19.42 -22.30
C GLN A 190 1.65 17.99 -22.47
N ASP A 191 2.93 17.85 -22.82
CA ASP A 191 3.56 16.55 -23.11
C ASP A 191 3.58 15.65 -21.87
N GLU A 192 3.95 16.20 -20.71
CA GLU A 192 3.98 15.47 -19.45
C GLU A 192 2.57 15.09 -18.95
N THR A 193 1.56 15.91 -19.23
CA THR A 193 0.16 15.54 -18.93
C THR A 193 -0.32 14.40 -19.81
N CYS A 194 0.00 14.44 -21.11
CA CYS A 194 -0.29 13.34 -22.03
C CYS A 194 0.43 12.05 -21.59
N ARG A 195 1.70 12.15 -21.18
CA ARG A 195 2.48 11.02 -20.65
C ARG A 195 1.87 10.45 -19.39
N PHE A 196 1.57 11.29 -18.39
CA PHE A 196 0.91 10.91 -17.15
C PHE A 196 -0.37 10.12 -17.40
N ILE A 197 -1.27 10.65 -18.24
CA ILE A 197 -2.55 10.03 -18.57
C ILE A 197 -2.32 8.67 -19.26
N ALA A 198 -1.47 8.63 -20.28
CA ALA A 198 -1.20 7.41 -21.04
C ALA A 198 -0.61 6.31 -20.15
N GLU A 199 0.40 6.64 -19.35
CA GLU A 199 1.04 5.68 -18.44
C GLU A 199 0.07 5.18 -17.36
N LEU A 200 -0.70 6.08 -16.73
CA LEU A 200 -1.64 5.68 -15.68
C LEU A 200 -2.77 4.80 -16.24
N LEU A 201 -3.34 5.14 -17.40
CA LEU A 201 -4.35 4.29 -18.04
C LEU A 201 -3.79 2.91 -18.44
N ASN A 202 -2.52 2.85 -18.85
CA ASN A 202 -1.85 1.58 -19.17
C ASN A 202 -1.64 0.67 -17.95
N LYS A 203 -1.58 1.22 -16.73
CA LYS A 203 -1.51 0.41 -15.49
C LYS A 203 -2.79 -0.40 -15.22
N LYS A 204 -3.94 0.01 -15.79
CA LYS A 204 -5.24 -0.64 -15.62
C LYS A 204 -5.65 -0.84 -14.15
N TYR A 205 -5.32 0.13 -13.29
CA TYR A 205 -5.80 0.09 -11.91
C TYR A 205 -7.33 0.18 -11.89
N PRO A 206 -8.03 -0.70 -11.14
CA PRO A 206 -9.49 -0.77 -11.17
C PRO A 206 -10.16 0.45 -10.55
N LEU A 207 -9.52 1.06 -9.55
CA LEU A 207 -10.10 2.10 -8.69
C LEU A 207 -9.39 3.46 -8.79
N VAL A 208 -8.29 3.55 -9.54
CA VAL A 208 -7.49 4.77 -9.67
C VAL A 208 -7.56 5.29 -11.10
N ARG A 209 -7.91 6.57 -11.27
CA ARG A 209 -8.05 7.21 -12.59
C ARG A 209 -7.29 8.55 -12.65
N PRO A 210 -6.80 8.96 -13.83
CA PRO A 210 -6.26 10.30 -14.02
C PRO A 210 -7.37 11.35 -13.98
N VAL A 211 -7.03 12.54 -13.46
CA VAL A 211 -7.84 13.76 -13.53
C VAL A 211 -6.97 14.92 -14.06
N VAL A 212 -7.49 15.66 -15.05
CA VAL A 212 -6.80 16.81 -15.64
C VAL A 212 -6.80 17.96 -14.64
N THR A 213 -5.61 18.48 -14.31
CA THR A 213 -5.42 19.33 -13.13
C THR A 213 -4.67 20.63 -13.45
N PRO A 214 -5.29 21.59 -14.15
CA PRO A 214 -4.80 22.98 -14.08
C PRO A 214 -4.85 23.43 -12.62
N ARG A 215 -3.76 23.94 -12.06
CA ARG A 215 -3.77 24.30 -10.63
C ARG A 215 -4.85 25.35 -10.33
N PHE A 216 -4.78 26.47 -11.04
CA PHE A 216 -5.74 27.57 -11.02
C PHE A 216 -5.47 28.51 -12.21
N ALA A 217 -6.45 29.34 -12.59
CA ALA A 217 -6.36 30.20 -13.78
C ALA A 217 -5.17 31.18 -13.76
N LEU A 218 -4.66 31.58 -12.59
CA LEU A 218 -3.52 32.51 -12.51
C LEU A 218 -2.16 31.84 -12.77
N SER A 219 -2.08 30.51 -12.68
CA SER A 219 -0.85 29.75 -12.93
C SER A 219 -0.80 29.10 -14.31
N CYS A 220 -1.86 29.25 -15.11
CA CYS A 220 -1.99 28.62 -16.42
C CYS A 220 -2.34 29.66 -17.47
N THR A 221 -1.52 29.77 -18.52
CA THR A 221 -1.86 30.60 -19.67
C THR A 221 -3.12 30.08 -20.37
N GLY A 222 -3.84 30.96 -21.08
CA GLY A 222 -5.01 30.54 -21.86
C GLY A 222 -4.70 29.47 -22.92
N ALA A 223 -3.46 29.45 -23.44
CA ALA A 223 -3.00 28.39 -24.34
C ALA A 223 -2.97 27.03 -23.63
N LEU A 224 -2.39 26.97 -22.42
CA LEU A 224 -2.36 25.74 -21.62
C LEU A 224 -3.76 25.28 -21.22
N LEU A 225 -4.61 26.21 -20.77
CA LEU A 225 -5.99 25.90 -20.40
C LEU A 225 -6.78 25.29 -21.58
N GLY A 226 -6.64 25.86 -22.78
CA GLY A 226 -7.27 25.33 -23.99
C GLY A 226 -6.79 23.92 -24.36
N GLN A 227 -5.48 23.66 -24.24
CA GLN A 227 -4.90 22.33 -24.48
C GLN A 227 -5.40 21.31 -23.46
N LEU A 228 -5.41 21.66 -22.17
CA LEU A 228 -5.92 20.78 -21.11
C LEU A 228 -7.40 20.47 -21.27
N GLY A 229 -8.22 21.46 -21.66
CA GLY A 229 -9.63 21.24 -22.00
C GLY A 229 -9.81 20.27 -23.18
N ALA A 230 -8.98 20.40 -24.22
CA ALA A 230 -8.98 19.45 -25.34
C ALA A 230 -8.54 18.04 -24.91
N ILE A 231 -7.51 17.91 -24.07
CA ILE A 231 -7.05 16.63 -23.52
C ILE A 231 -8.16 15.96 -22.71
N ALA A 232 -8.82 16.70 -21.81
CA ALA A 232 -9.91 16.18 -20.99
C ALA A 232 -11.06 15.67 -21.85
N LYS A 233 -11.49 16.46 -22.84
CA LYS A 233 -12.57 16.11 -23.77
C LYS A 233 -12.23 14.88 -24.62
N ASN A 234 -11.05 14.85 -25.23
CA ASN A 234 -10.64 13.76 -26.13
C ASN A 234 -10.49 12.41 -25.40
N ASN A 235 -10.23 12.43 -24.10
CA ASN A 235 -10.05 11.23 -23.28
C ASN A 235 -11.23 10.96 -22.31
N ASN A 236 -12.29 11.78 -22.35
CA ASN A 236 -13.46 11.71 -21.44
C ASN A 236 -13.07 11.69 -19.93
N LEU A 237 -12.10 12.53 -19.58
CA LEU A 237 -11.52 12.58 -18.23
C LEU A 237 -12.19 13.61 -17.33
N HIS A 238 -12.06 13.40 -16.02
CA HIS A 238 -12.39 14.39 -15.02
C HIS A 238 -11.45 15.60 -15.10
N ILE A 239 -11.93 16.73 -14.60
CA ILE A 239 -11.15 17.96 -14.44
C ILE A 239 -11.26 18.41 -12.99
N GLN A 240 -10.15 18.85 -12.40
CA GLN A 240 -10.16 19.52 -11.09
C GLN A 240 -9.33 20.81 -11.12
N SER A 241 -9.81 21.85 -10.42
CA SER A 241 -9.10 23.14 -10.29
C SER A 241 -9.62 23.94 -9.09
N HIS A 242 -9.03 25.10 -8.80
CA HIS A 242 -9.55 26.08 -7.85
C HIS A 242 -10.32 27.17 -8.62
N ILE A 243 -11.55 27.49 -8.19
CA ILE A 243 -12.37 28.51 -8.88
C ILE A 243 -12.03 29.91 -8.38
N ILE A 244 -11.59 30.77 -9.31
CA ILE A 244 -11.29 32.20 -9.09
C ILE A 244 -11.88 33.04 -10.22
N LEU A 245 -11.83 32.57 -11.47
CA LEU A 245 -12.40 33.23 -12.66
C LEU A 245 -13.19 32.22 -13.50
N HIS A 246 -14.50 32.14 -13.30
CA HIS A 246 -15.37 31.13 -13.96
C HIS A 246 -15.38 31.24 -15.49
N ASP A 247 -15.47 32.47 -16.03
CA ASP A 247 -15.50 32.76 -17.46
C ASP A 247 -14.30 32.16 -18.21
N VAL A 248 -13.13 32.18 -17.55
CA VAL A 248 -11.89 31.63 -18.12
C VAL A 248 -12.01 30.13 -18.29
N TYR A 249 -12.50 29.41 -17.28
CA TYR A 249 -12.66 27.95 -17.38
C TYR A 249 -13.74 27.56 -18.40
N HIS A 250 -14.87 28.27 -18.42
CA HIS A 250 -15.94 28.01 -19.37
C HIS A 250 -15.47 28.17 -20.82
N LYS A 251 -14.79 29.29 -21.13
CA LYS A 251 -14.24 29.59 -22.46
C LYS A 251 -13.25 28.54 -22.97
N HIS A 252 -12.55 27.86 -22.07
CA HIS A 252 -11.54 26.85 -22.40
C HIS A 252 -12.05 25.40 -22.31
N ASN A 253 -13.37 25.17 -22.24
CA ASN A 253 -13.99 23.84 -22.11
C ASN A 253 -13.55 23.08 -20.85
N LEU A 254 -13.31 23.80 -19.76
CA LEU A 254 -12.90 23.24 -18.47
C LEU A 254 -14.03 23.19 -17.43
N LEU A 255 -15.25 23.64 -17.79
CA LEU A 255 -16.48 23.41 -17.02
C LEU A 255 -17.33 22.37 -17.75
N THR A 256 -17.29 21.13 -17.26
CA THR A 256 -18.04 19.98 -17.80
C THR A 256 -18.78 19.26 -16.69
N ASP A 257 -19.55 18.24 -17.04
CA ASP A 257 -20.26 17.34 -16.13
C ASP A 257 -19.32 16.47 -15.25
N LYS A 258 -18.01 16.52 -15.51
CA LYS A 258 -16.94 15.85 -14.73
C LYS A 258 -15.91 16.85 -14.20
N THR A 259 -16.26 18.12 -14.11
CA THR A 259 -15.43 19.15 -13.50
C THR A 259 -15.76 19.29 -12.02
N VAL A 260 -14.73 19.31 -11.17
CA VAL A 260 -14.83 19.71 -9.75
C VAL A 260 -13.99 20.95 -9.49
N MET A 261 -14.62 21.96 -8.90
CA MET A 261 -13.98 23.24 -8.57
C MET A 261 -13.95 23.47 -7.07
N ALA A 262 -12.76 23.64 -6.50
CA ALA A 262 -12.59 23.85 -5.07
C ALA A 262 -12.99 25.26 -4.62
N HIS A 263 -13.55 25.35 -3.41
CA HIS A 263 -13.97 26.55 -2.66
C HIS A 263 -15.30 27.17 -3.06
N GLY A 264 -15.35 27.93 -4.16
CA GLY A 264 -16.57 28.62 -4.62
C GLY A 264 -17.09 29.76 -3.73
N CYS A 265 -16.30 30.27 -2.76
CA CYS A 265 -16.76 31.20 -1.73
C CYS A 265 -17.43 32.49 -2.26
N TYR A 266 -17.07 32.91 -3.47
CA TYR A 266 -17.45 34.20 -4.04
C TYR A 266 -18.30 34.08 -5.31
N LEU A 267 -18.86 32.88 -5.58
CA LEU A 267 -19.73 32.69 -6.74
C LEU A 267 -21.07 33.40 -6.56
N SER A 268 -21.48 34.15 -7.57
CA SER A 268 -22.81 34.75 -7.71
C SER A 268 -23.87 33.71 -8.10
N ASP A 269 -25.13 34.11 -8.04
CA ASP A 269 -26.26 33.26 -8.47
C ASP A 269 -26.18 32.94 -9.97
N GLU A 270 -25.73 33.89 -10.81
CA GLU A 270 -25.50 33.65 -12.24
C GLU A 270 -24.37 32.64 -12.47
N GLU A 271 -23.28 32.72 -11.70
CA GLU A 271 -22.19 31.76 -11.76
C GLU A 271 -22.65 30.36 -11.31
N LEU A 272 -23.46 30.27 -10.25
CA LEU A 272 -24.05 29.00 -9.80
C LEU A 272 -25.02 28.41 -10.85
N ALA A 273 -25.77 29.26 -11.55
CA ALA A 273 -26.61 28.82 -12.67
C ALA A 273 -25.76 28.19 -13.79
N LEU A 274 -24.61 28.78 -14.12
CA LEU A 274 -23.68 28.20 -15.10
C LEU A 274 -23.12 26.83 -14.65
N PHE A 275 -22.79 26.67 -13.36
CA PHE A 275 -22.37 25.38 -12.82
C PHE A 275 -23.47 24.32 -12.98
N ARG A 276 -24.73 24.69 -12.69
CA ARG A 276 -25.88 23.81 -12.90
C ARG A 276 -26.04 23.43 -14.39
N GLU A 277 -25.96 24.40 -15.30
CA GLU A 277 -26.12 24.18 -16.74
C GLU A 277 -25.04 23.28 -17.34
N THR A 278 -23.79 23.48 -16.90
CA THR A 278 -22.64 22.66 -17.36
C THR A 278 -22.56 21.30 -16.68
N GLY A 279 -23.27 21.12 -15.55
CA GLY A 279 -23.20 19.93 -14.71
C GLY A 279 -21.93 19.85 -13.84
N ALA A 280 -21.15 20.93 -13.78
CA ALA A 280 -19.95 21.04 -12.97
C ALA A 280 -20.28 21.06 -11.48
N SER A 281 -19.31 20.65 -10.68
CA SER A 281 -19.46 20.45 -9.24
C SER A 281 -18.56 21.39 -8.44
N LEU A 282 -18.93 21.62 -7.19
CA LEU A 282 -18.11 22.32 -6.21
C LEU A 282 -17.57 21.35 -5.15
N SER A 283 -16.34 21.62 -4.70
CA SER A 283 -15.77 21.03 -3.50
C SER A 283 -15.71 22.08 -2.39
N HIS A 284 -16.59 21.94 -1.38
CA HIS A 284 -16.62 22.82 -0.23
C HIS A 284 -15.48 22.47 0.73
N CYS A 285 -14.53 23.40 0.91
CA CYS A 285 -13.33 23.21 1.73
C CYS A 285 -13.36 24.11 2.98
N PRO A 286 -14.28 23.90 3.94
CA PRO A 286 -14.56 24.84 5.02
C PRO A 286 -13.37 25.09 5.97
N ASN A 287 -12.57 24.06 6.27
CA ASN A 287 -11.40 24.21 7.14
C ASN A 287 -10.40 25.19 6.50
N SER A 288 -10.02 24.96 5.25
CA SER A 288 -9.10 25.82 4.51
C SER A 288 -9.62 27.24 4.37
N ASN A 289 -10.90 27.36 4.01
CA ASN A 289 -11.58 28.64 3.85
C ASN A 289 -11.50 29.52 5.11
N ILE A 290 -11.69 28.92 6.29
CA ILE A 290 -11.59 29.60 7.58
C ILE A 290 -10.11 29.87 7.92
N SER A 291 -9.26 28.84 7.82
CA SER A 291 -7.86 28.89 8.23
C SER A 291 -7.05 29.94 7.49
N LEU A 292 -7.31 30.13 6.18
CA LEU A 292 -6.60 31.09 5.34
C LEU A 292 -7.37 32.42 5.16
N CYS A 293 -8.45 32.62 5.92
CA CYS A 293 -9.33 33.78 5.80
C CYS A 293 -9.84 34.03 4.36
N SER A 294 -10.08 32.95 3.60
CA SER A 294 -10.46 33.01 2.19
C SER A 294 -11.93 33.40 1.97
N GLY A 295 -12.79 33.29 2.99
CA GLY A 295 -14.23 33.55 2.89
C GLY A 295 -15.10 32.36 3.29
N MET A 296 -16.42 32.48 3.16
CA MET A 296 -17.37 31.44 3.55
C MET A 296 -18.28 31.09 2.36
N LEU A 297 -18.32 29.82 1.97
CA LEU A 297 -19.24 29.36 0.93
C LEU A 297 -20.66 29.28 1.51
N ASN A 298 -21.62 29.96 0.89
CA ASN A 298 -23.03 29.82 1.23
C ASN A 298 -23.59 28.51 0.65
N VAL A 299 -23.38 27.40 1.36
CA VAL A 299 -23.79 26.05 0.95
C VAL A 299 -25.31 25.96 0.73
N ARG A 300 -26.14 26.58 1.57
CA ARG A 300 -27.60 26.60 1.34
C ARG A 300 -27.95 27.20 -0.01
N ASN A 301 -27.26 28.27 -0.43
CA ASN A 301 -27.49 28.87 -1.74
C ASN A 301 -27.09 27.94 -2.89
N VAL A 302 -25.94 27.27 -2.78
CA VAL A 302 -25.48 26.26 -3.76
C VAL A 302 -26.52 25.14 -3.93
N LEU A 303 -27.06 24.64 -2.80
CA LEU A 303 -28.09 23.60 -2.81
C LEU A 303 -29.40 24.09 -3.45
N LYS A 304 -29.83 25.32 -3.17
CA LYS A 304 -31.02 25.94 -3.82
C LYS A 304 -30.86 26.04 -5.34
N HIS A 305 -29.63 26.25 -5.82
CA HIS A 305 -29.31 26.28 -7.25
C HIS A 305 -29.18 24.88 -7.88
N ASN A 306 -29.30 23.80 -7.12
CA ASN A 306 -29.10 22.42 -7.58
C ASN A 306 -27.72 22.16 -8.21
N VAL A 307 -26.68 22.82 -7.69
CA VAL A 307 -25.29 22.54 -8.07
C VAL A 307 -24.79 21.34 -7.26
N LYS A 308 -24.10 20.41 -7.93
CA LYS A 308 -23.48 19.25 -7.28
C LYS A 308 -22.41 19.73 -6.29
N LEU A 309 -22.44 19.20 -5.07
CA LEU A 309 -21.57 19.67 -4.00
C LEU A 309 -21.08 18.50 -3.14
N GLY A 310 -19.76 18.44 -2.94
CA GLY A 310 -19.10 17.56 -1.99
C GLY A 310 -18.26 18.33 -0.98
N LEU A 311 -17.68 17.61 -0.02
CA LEU A 311 -16.73 18.18 0.95
C LEU A 311 -15.29 17.88 0.53
N GLY A 312 -14.38 18.82 0.79
CA GLY A 312 -12.95 18.69 0.58
C GLY A 312 -12.19 19.03 1.86
N THR A 313 -11.09 18.32 2.12
CA THR A 313 -10.20 18.66 3.25
C THR A 313 -9.26 19.82 2.91
N ASP A 314 -8.86 19.91 1.63
CA ASP A 314 -7.88 20.87 1.11
C ASP A 314 -6.58 20.92 1.94
N VAL A 315 -6.07 19.76 2.33
CA VAL A 315 -4.74 19.70 2.95
C VAL A 315 -3.73 20.36 2.01
N ALA A 316 -2.87 21.30 2.41
CA ALA A 316 -2.62 21.76 3.79
C ALA A 316 -3.24 23.13 4.13
N GLY A 317 -3.98 23.75 3.22
CA GLY A 317 -4.73 24.98 3.52
C GLY A 317 -5.74 24.72 4.64
N GLY A 318 -6.41 23.57 4.57
CA GLY A 318 -7.05 22.92 5.70
C GLY A 318 -6.05 22.07 6.48
N TYR A 319 -5.99 22.21 7.79
CA TYR A 319 -5.03 21.48 8.61
C TYR A 319 -5.38 20.01 8.86
N SER A 320 -6.64 19.62 8.66
CA SER A 320 -7.14 18.28 8.96
C SER A 320 -7.25 17.43 7.70
N ALA A 321 -6.77 16.18 7.77
CA ALA A 321 -6.95 15.18 6.72
C ALA A 321 -8.26 14.36 6.88
N SER A 322 -9.16 14.78 7.78
CA SER A 322 -10.39 14.05 8.11
C SER A 322 -11.62 14.75 7.55
N ILE A 323 -12.44 14.03 6.79
CA ILE A 323 -13.75 14.54 6.33
C ILE A 323 -14.71 14.75 7.51
N LEU A 324 -14.54 14.07 8.65
CA LEU A 324 -15.32 14.37 9.86
C LEU A 324 -15.07 15.80 10.35
N ASP A 325 -13.84 16.32 10.20
CA ASP A 325 -13.57 17.73 10.48
C ASP A 325 -14.24 18.64 9.44
N ALA A 326 -14.18 18.30 8.14
CA ALA A 326 -14.89 19.06 7.12
C ALA A 326 -16.40 19.13 7.38
N VAL A 327 -17.02 18.04 7.86
CA VAL A 327 -18.42 18.01 8.32
C VAL A 327 -18.65 19.04 9.45
N ARG A 328 -17.82 19.02 10.49
CA ARG A 328 -17.92 19.94 11.64
C ARG A 328 -17.76 21.39 11.21
N ARG A 329 -16.74 21.69 10.41
CA ARG A 329 -16.47 23.04 9.92
C ARG A 329 -17.59 23.55 8.98
N THR A 330 -18.24 22.66 8.21
CA THR A 330 -19.42 23.00 7.38
C THR A 330 -20.60 23.42 8.27
N LEU A 331 -20.88 22.65 9.33
CA LEU A 331 -21.95 22.95 10.29
C LEU A 331 -21.68 24.26 11.05
N ASP A 332 -20.43 24.49 11.45
CA ASP A 332 -20.06 25.75 12.11
C ASP A 332 -20.22 26.95 11.18
N MET A 333 -19.79 26.82 9.92
CA MET A 333 -19.94 27.87 8.92
C MET A 333 -21.41 28.19 8.61
N SER A 334 -22.29 27.18 8.51
CA SER A 334 -23.73 27.41 8.30
C SER A 334 -24.38 28.15 9.48
N LYS A 335 -23.95 27.87 10.72
CA LYS A 335 -24.40 28.60 11.92
C LYS A 335 -23.89 30.04 11.94
N VAL A 336 -22.67 30.29 11.44
CA VAL A 336 -22.17 31.67 11.30
C VAL A 336 -23.06 32.48 10.35
N PHE A 337 -23.53 31.89 9.25
CA PHE A 337 -24.53 32.55 8.39
C PHE A 337 -25.83 32.85 9.15
N THR A 338 -26.33 31.92 9.96
CA THR A 338 -27.52 32.17 10.82
C THR A 338 -27.29 33.25 11.87
N ILE A 339 -26.08 33.39 12.40
CA ILE A 339 -25.73 34.49 13.32
C ILE A 339 -25.78 35.84 12.58
N GLN A 340 -25.35 35.88 11.31
CA GLN A 340 -25.34 37.10 10.49
C GLN A 340 -26.74 37.45 9.96
N ASP A 341 -27.54 36.43 9.64
CA ASP A 341 -28.90 36.54 9.14
C ASP A 341 -29.79 35.48 9.82
N PRO A 342 -30.63 35.87 10.81
CA PRO A 342 -31.51 34.94 11.52
C PRO A 342 -32.53 34.21 10.63
N GLU A 343 -32.81 34.70 9.43
CA GLU A 343 -33.70 34.05 8.46
C GLU A 343 -32.96 33.02 7.58
N TYR A 344 -31.64 32.89 7.74
CA TYR A 344 -30.85 31.89 7.03
C TYR A 344 -31.26 30.47 7.46
N ASP A 345 -31.68 29.70 6.47
CA ASP A 345 -31.98 28.27 6.61
C ASP A 345 -30.70 27.45 6.85
N THR A 346 -30.35 27.30 8.14
CA THR A 346 -29.17 26.57 8.63
C THR A 346 -29.16 25.14 8.11
N LEU A 347 -27.97 24.64 7.77
CA LEU A 347 -27.82 23.24 7.38
C LEU A 347 -28.05 22.32 8.58
N THR A 348 -28.72 21.19 8.33
CA THR A 348 -28.82 20.10 9.31
C THR A 348 -27.62 19.15 9.20
N PHE A 349 -27.35 18.36 10.24
CA PHE A 349 -26.25 17.38 10.18
C PHE A 349 -26.52 16.27 9.16
N GLU A 350 -27.79 15.94 8.91
CA GLU A 350 -28.19 14.98 7.88
C GLU A 350 -27.82 15.47 6.48
N GLU A 351 -28.05 16.76 6.20
CA GLU A 351 -27.66 17.36 4.93
C GLU A 351 -26.15 17.34 4.73
N VAL A 352 -25.38 17.67 5.78
CA VAL A 352 -23.91 17.66 5.73
C VAL A 352 -23.35 16.23 5.65
N PHE A 353 -23.97 15.27 6.32
CA PHE A 353 -23.65 13.84 6.17
C PHE A 353 -23.83 13.36 4.73
N ARG A 354 -24.90 13.80 4.05
CA ARG A 354 -25.08 13.54 2.61
C ARG A 354 -23.94 14.16 1.79
N LEU A 355 -23.54 15.40 2.06
CA LEU A 355 -22.42 16.04 1.35
C LEU A 355 -21.10 15.28 1.50
N ALA A 356 -20.87 14.68 2.67
CA ALA A 356 -19.66 13.90 2.98
C ALA A 356 -19.62 12.50 2.33
N THR A 357 -20.75 12.03 1.80
CA THR A 357 -20.91 10.69 1.21
C THR A 357 -21.48 10.79 -0.22
N LEU A 358 -22.79 10.66 -0.39
CA LEU A 358 -23.47 10.65 -1.69
C LEU A 358 -23.25 11.96 -2.49
N GLY A 359 -23.26 13.11 -1.82
CA GLY A 359 -23.00 14.40 -2.45
C GLY A 359 -21.57 14.50 -2.99
N GLY A 360 -20.59 13.99 -2.24
CA GLY A 360 -19.21 13.86 -2.69
C GLY A 360 -19.07 12.92 -3.89
N SER A 361 -19.73 11.75 -3.87
CA SER A 361 -19.70 10.85 -5.03
C SER A 361 -20.37 11.47 -6.26
N GLN A 362 -21.46 12.23 -6.08
CA GLN A 362 -22.11 12.97 -7.16
C GLN A 362 -21.21 14.07 -7.72
N ALA A 363 -20.52 14.80 -6.83
CA ALA A 363 -19.59 15.84 -7.24
C ALA A 363 -18.46 15.29 -8.11
N LEU A 364 -17.97 14.08 -7.81
CA LEU A 364 -16.94 13.38 -8.58
C LEU A 364 -17.51 12.55 -9.75
N SER A 365 -18.82 12.57 -10.01
CA SER A 365 -19.47 11.74 -11.04
C SER A 365 -19.16 10.24 -10.89
N LEU A 366 -19.22 9.74 -9.64
CA LEU A 366 -19.01 8.36 -9.22
C LEU A 366 -20.21 7.78 -8.44
N ASP A 367 -21.33 8.50 -8.39
CA ASP A 367 -22.52 8.10 -7.62
C ASP A 367 -23.24 6.88 -8.20
N ASP A 368 -22.94 6.46 -9.43
CA ASP A 368 -23.34 5.17 -9.99
C ASP A 368 -22.57 3.99 -9.37
N ARG A 369 -21.42 4.25 -8.74
CA ARG A 369 -20.53 3.24 -8.15
C ARG A 369 -20.52 3.22 -6.65
N THR A 370 -20.63 4.37 -5.99
CA THR A 370 -20.40 4.51 -4.54
C THR A 370 -21.29 5.60 -3.92
N GLY A 371 -21.14 5.86 -2.63
CA GLY A 371 -21.79 6.96 -1.91
C GLY A 371 -23.01 6.57 -1.07
N ASN A 372 -23.61 5.41 -1.31
CA ASN A 372 -24.67 4.83 -0.48
C ASN A 372 -24.73 3.29 -0.61
N PHE A 373 -25.75 2.67 -0.02
CA PHE A 373 -25.91 1.21 0.02
C PHE A 373 -26.95 0.67 -0.98
N GLU A 374 -27.06 1.30 -2.15
CA GLU A 374 -27.91 0.78 -3.22
C GLU A 374 -27.32 -0.51 -3.80
N VAL A 375 -28.18 -1.50 -4.07
CA VAL A 375 -27.79 -2.78 -4.68
C VAL A 375 -27.09 -2.54 -6.03
N GLY A 376 -25.98 -3.24 -6.26
CA GLY A 376 -25.14 -3.13 -7.44
C GLY A 376 -23.99 -2.13 -7.33
N LYS A 377 -23.97 -1.26 -6.31
CA LYS A 377 -22.82 -0.38 -6.01
C LYS A 377 -21.67 -1.14 -5.36
N ASP A 378 -20.47 -0.57 -5.47
CA ASP A 378 -19.29 -1.01 -4.74
C ASP A 378 -19.52 -0.82 -3.24
N PHE A 379 -19.14 -1.82 -2.43
CA PHE A 379 -19.20 -1.71 -0.97
C PHE A 379 -18.01 -0.88 -0.45
N ASP A 380 -18.11 0.44 -0.63
CA ASP A 380 -17.25 1.43 0.02
C ASP A 380 -17.92 1.84 1.35
N ALA A 381 -17.43 1.32 2.48
CA ALA A 381 -18.16 1.40 3.75
C ALA A 381 -17.24 1.53 4.96
N LEU A 382 -17.75 2.16 6.02
CA LEU A 382 -17.12 2.26 7.33
C LEU A 382 -17.93 1.45 8.33
N ARG A 383 -17.28 0.50 9.01
CA ARG A 383 -17.84 -0.06 10.25
C ARG A 383 -17.42 0.85 11.39
N VAL A 384 -18.40 1.51 11.99
CA VAL A 384 -18.18 2.44 13.11
C VAL A 384 -18.57 1.76 14.41
N ASN A 385 -17.71 1.87 15.41
CA ASN A 385 -17.97 1.47 16.78
C ASN A 385 -17.80 2.69 17.69
N VAL A 386 -18.91 3.21 18.21
CA VAL A 386 -18.89 4.37 19.11
C VAL A 386 -18.50 4.03 20.55
N ALA A 387 -18.42 2.75 20.89
CA ALA A 387 -17.91 2.24 22.16
C ALA A 387 -16.46 1.70 22.05
N ALA A 388 -15.76 2.05 20.97
CA ALA A 388 -14.38 1.60 20.75
C ALA A 388 -13.48 1.99 21.93
N ALA A 389 -12.57 1.08 22.31
CA ALA A 389 -11.61 1.31 23.37
C ALA A 389 -10.77 2.56 23.06
N ASP A 390 -10.59 3.42 24.07
CA ASP A 390 -9.90 4.71 23.97
C ASP A 390 -10.52 5.69 22.94
N GLY A 391 -11.73 5.44 22.45
CA GLY A 391 -12.47 6.36 21.59
C GLY A 391 -12.93 7.62 22.34
N PRO A 392 -13.15 8.75 21.65
CA PRO A 392 -13.54 10.02 22.26
C PRO A 392 -15.03 10.11 22.67
N ILE A 393 -15.82 9.06 22.49
CA ILE A 393 -17.27 9.08 22.70
C ILE A 393 -17.64 8.29 23.96
N ASP A 394 -18.20 8.98 24.94
CA ASP A 394 -18.76 8.35 26.14
C ASP A 394 -20.23 7.96 25.93
N LEU A 395 -20.53 6.67 26.09
CA LEU A 395 -21.90 6.14 26.08
C LEU A 395 -22.38 5.92 27.52
N ILE A 396 -23.24 6.82 28.01
CA ILE A 396 -23.82 6.72 29.37
C ILE A 396 -24.98 5.72 29.39
N LYS A 397 -25.71 5.60 28.29
CA LYS A 397 -26.84 4.68 28.10
C LYS A 397 -26.90 4.24 26.63
N ILE A 398 -27.73 3.25 26.35
CA ILE A 398 -28.10 2.89 24.97
C ILE A 398 -28.84 4.08 24.35
N GLU A 399 -28.42 4.48 23.16
CA GLU A 399 -29.00 5.59 22.40
C GLU A 399 -29.47 5.11 21.02
N GLU A 400 -30.40 5.84 20.42
CA GLU A 400 -30.93 5.54 19.09
C GLU A 400 -29.86 5.77 18.01
N PRO A 401 -29.89 5.02 16.88
CA PRO A 401 -28.87 5.12 15.84
C PRO A 401 -28.63 6.53 15.30
N LYS A 402 -29.68 7.35 15.22
CA LYS A 402 -29.57 8.76 14.78
C LYS A 402 -28.68 9.57 15.72
N ILE A 403 -28.85 9.41 17.03
CA ILE A 403 -28.07 10.10 18.07
C ILE A 403 -26.62 9.60 18.06
N ILE A 404 -26.44 8.27 17.90
CA ILE A 404 -25.12 7.65 17.81
C ILE A 404 -24.35 8.19 16.59
N LEU A 405 -25.00 8.30 15.43
CA LEU A 405 -24.40 8.91 14.24
C LEU A 405 -24.03 10.36 14.50
N GLU A 406 -24.94 11.16 15.05
CA GLU A 406 -24.68 12.58 15.32
C GLU A 406 -23.51 12.78 16.29
N LYS A 407 -23.43 11.96 17.35
CA LYS A 407 -22.26 11.94 18.25
C LYS A 407 -20.99 11.55 17.52
N PHE A 408 -21.03 10.53 16.67
CA PHE A 408 -19.86 10.13 15.88
C PHE A 408 -19.39 11.26 14.95
N LEU A 409 -20.30 11.92 14.23
CA LEU A 409 -19.94 13.04 13.35
C LEU A 409 -19.31 14.21 14.13
N ASN A 410 -19.83 14.53 15.32
CA ASN A 410 -19.34 15.65 16.12
C ASN A 410 -18.10 15.36 16.98
N LEU A 411 -17.97 14.13 17.50
CA LEU A 411 -16.96 13.78 18.51
C LEU A 411 -16.00 12.68 18.04
N GLY A 412 -16.42 11.81 17.14
CA GLY A 412 -15.67 10.62 16.74
C GLY A 412 -14.37 10.90 15.99
N ASP A 413 -13.48 9.92 15.94
CA ASP A 413 -12.25 9.97 15.14
C ASP A 413 -11.87 8.59 14.60
N ASP A 414 -10.64 8.44 14.10
CA ASP A 414 -10.16 7.20 13.49
C ASP A 414 -10.22 5.99 14.44
N ARG A 415 -10.24 6.19 15.76
CA ARG A 415 -10.40 5.10 16.74
C ARG A 415 -11.78 4.47 16.72
N ASN A 416 -12.81 5.23 16.34
CA ASN A 416 -14.17 4.73 16.18
C ASN A 416 -14.40 3.99 14.86
N ILE A 417 -13.50 4.15 13.87
CA ILE A 417 -13.61 3.53 12.56
C ILE A 417 -12.84 2.20 12.61
N VAL A 418 -13.53 1.13 12.97
CA VAL A 418 -12.89 -0.17 13.24
C VAL A 418 -12.53 -0.92 11.97
N GLU A 419 -13.31 -0.75 10.90
CA GLU A 419 -13.04 -1.33 9.59
C GLU A 419 -13.41 -0.36 8.46
N VAL A 420 -12.61 -0.36 7.40
CA VAL A 420 -12.89 0.39 6.17
C VAL A 420 -12.85 -0.57 5.00
N PHE A 421 -13.88 -0.50 4.17
CA PHE A 421 -14.04 -1.28 2.96
C PHE A 421 -14.02 -0.34 1.75
N VAL A 422 -13.36 -0.77 0.67
CA VAL A 422 -13.39 -0.13 -0.64
C VAL A 422 -13.59 -1.22 -1.68
N ALA A 423 -14.66 -1.11 -2.47
CA ALA A 423 -15.11 -2.13 -3.42
C ALA A 423 -15.13 -3.54 -2.78
N GLY A 424 -15.74 -3.65 -1.59
CA GLY A 424 -15.85 -4.89 -0.83
C GLY A 424 -14.56 -5.41 -0.22
N ARG A 425 -13.39 -4.87 -0.57
CA ARG A 425 -12.11 -5.22 0.06
C ARG A 425 -11.96 -4.46 1.38
N LYS A 426 -11.72 -5.19 2.47
CA LYS A 426 -11.30 -4.60 3.74
C LYS A 426 -9.87 -4.04 3.59
N VAL A 427 -9.74 -2.71 3.68
CA VAL A 427 -8.47 -1.97 3.54
C VAL A 427 -7.98 -1.37 4.86
N VAL A 428 -8.86 -1.21 5.85
CA VAL A 428 -8.51 -0.92 7.24
C VAL A 428 -9.16 -1.97 8.16
N PRO A 429 -8.45 -2.52 9.16
CA PRO A 429 -7.04 -2.27 9.49
C PRO A 429 -6.14 -2.62 8.30
N PHE A 430 -5.09 -1.81 8.08
CA PHE A 430 -4.08 -2.20 7.12
C PHE A 430 -3.61 -3.58 7.51
N THR A 431 -3.42 -4.46 6.54
CA THR A 431 -2.63 -5.67 6.75
C THR A 431 -1.33 -5.20 7.39
N LYS A 432 -1.20 -5.38 8.72
CA LYS A 432 0.02 -5.04 9.44
C LYS A 432 1.13 -5.72 8.68
N ASP A 433 2.28 -5.08 8.52
CA ASP A 433 3.51 -5.79 8.19
C ASP A 433 3.58 -6.98 9.17
N GLY A 434 3.30 -8.21 8.69
CA GLY A 434 3.04 -9.36 9.57
C GLY A 434 1.55 -9.72 9.83
N CYS A 435 0.65 -9.69 8.84
CA CYS A 435 -0.78 -9.92 9.04
C CYS A 435 -1.15 -11.31 9.63
N LEU A 436 -0.24 -12.28 9.62
CA LEU A 436 -0.43 -13.59 10.24
C LEU A 436 0.34 -13.75 11.55
N GLU A 437 1.05 -12.74 12.05
CA GLU A 437 1.88 -12.88 13.25
C GLU A 437 1.07 -13.12 14.51
N GLU A 438 -0.12 -12.53 14.64
CA GLU A 438 -1.02 -12.80 15.78
C GLU A 438 -1.54 -14.25 15.74
N GLY A 439 -1.88 -14.76 14.54
CA GLY A 439 -2.27 -16.16 14.34
C GLY A 439 -1.11 -17.13 14.56
N LEU A 440 0.08 -16.77 14.06
CA LEU A 440 1.32 -17.51 14.29
C LEU A 440 1.65 -17.54 15.78
N GLU A 441 1.55 -16.41 16.48
CA GLU A 441 1.78 -16.33 17.93
C GLU A 441 0.83 -17.26 18.69
N ALA A 442 -0.46 -17.29 18.32
CA ALA A 442 -1.41 -18.22 18.90
C ALA A 442 -1.01 -19.69 18.66
N LEU A 443 -0.56 -20.03 17.44
CA LEU A 443 -0.08 -21.36 17.10
C LEU A 443 1.21 -21.75 17.85
N LEU A 444 2.17 -20.83 17.96
CA LEU A 444 3.41 -21.02 18.69
C LEU A 444 3.15 -21.21 20.20
N LYS A 445 2.21 -20.45 20.77
CA LYS A 445 1.75 -20.65 22.16
C LYS A 445 1.09 -22.01 22.36
N ALA A 446 0.22 -22.42 21.44
CA ALA A 446 -0.49 -23.69 21.53
C ALA A 446 0.43 -24.91 21.38
N THR A 447 1.42 -24.83 20.50
CA THR A 447 2.42 -25.89 20.32
C THR A 447 3.43 -25.95 21.46
N GLY A 448 3.72 -24.81 22.10
CA GLY A 448 4.61 -24.71 23.26
C GLY A 448 5.98 -25.34 23.00
N SER A 449 6.44 -26.20 23.92
CA SER A 449 7.73 -26.88 23.80
C SER A 449 7.72 -28.13 22.91
N ASN A 450 6.67 -28.36 22.12
CA ASN A 450 6.57 -29.54 21.25
C ASN A 450 6.91 -29.24 19.77
N LEU A 451 7.05 -27.97 19.39
CA LEU A 451 7.40 -27.62 18.01
C LEU A 451 8.89 -27.83 17.75
N LEU A 452 9.21 -28.83 16.92
CA LEU A 452 10.59 -29.15 16.54
C LEU A 452 11.05 -28.45 15.25
N ILE A 453 10.12 -28.18 14.33
CA ILE A 453 10.43 -27.65 13.00
C ILE A 453 9.52 -26.45 12.70
N LEU A 454 10.12 -25.32 12.33
CA LEU A 454 9.40 -24.13 11.85
C LEU A 454 9.92 -23.73 10.47
N LYS A 455 9.02 -23.65 9.48
CA LYS A 455 9.36 -23.19 8.13
C LYS A 455 8.44 -22.06 7.70
N ILE A 456 9.03 -20.90 7.44
CA ILE A 456 8.37 -19.69 6.93
C ILE A 456 9.14 -19.27 5.69
N SER A 457 8.53 -19.28 4.53
CA SER A 457 9.18 -18.92 3.27
C SER A 457 8.14 -18.43 2.28
N HIS A 458 8.49 -17.45 1.45
CA HIS A 458 7.58 -16.87 0.45
C HIS A 458 6.30 -16.28 1.09
N CYS A 459 6.42 -15.68 2.27
CA CYS A 459 5.33 -14.98 2.96
C CYS A 459 5.57 -13.45 3.04
N PRO A 460 5.91 -12.76 1.93
CA PRO A 460 6.22 -11.33 1.97
C PRO A 460 5.00 -10.54 2.47
N ASN A 461 5.23 -9.53 3.31
CA ASN A 461 4.20 -8.69 3.92
C ASN A 461 3.18 -9.42 4.84
N LEU A 462 3.18 -10.76 4.88
CA LEU A 462 2.30 -11.57 5.73
C LEU A 462 2.96 -12.00 7.04
N LEU A 463 4.27 -12.31 7.02
CA LEU A 463 5.07 -12.71 8.18
C LEU A 463 6.46 -12.07 8.08
N THR A 464 6.83 -11.25 9.05
CA THR A 464 8.14 -10.58 9.08
C THR A 464 9.16 -11.38 9.90
N ASP A 465 10.39 -10.89 10.03
CA ASP A 465 11.41 -11.54 10.87
C ASP A 465 11.03 -11.54 12.36
N ARG A 466 10.03 -10.74 12.77
CA ARG A 466 9.36 -10.85 14.08
C ARG A 466 8.76 -12.23 14.33
N SER A 467 8.44 -13.00 13.29
CA SER A 467 8.03 -14.41 13.40
C SER A 467 9.07 -15.26 14.16
N LEU A 468 10.36 -15.01 13.93
CA LEU A 468 11.45 -15.69 14.63
C LEU A 468 11.59 -15.18 16.07
N TRP A 469 11.34 -13.90 16.31
CA TRP A 469 11.28 -13.35 17.66
C TRP A 469 10.15 -14.01 18.46
N LEU A 470 8.95 -14.16 17.89
CA LEU A 470 7.83 -14.87 18.51
C LEU A 470 8.19 -16.34 18.78
N ALA A 471 8.79 -17.03 17.81
CA ALA A 471 9.25 -18.41 18.00
C ALA A 471 10.22 -18.54 19.18
N SER A 472 11.11 -17.56 19.36
CA SER A 472 12.06 -17.51 20.47
C SER A 472 11.41 -17.44 21.85
N CYS A 473 10.22 -16.82 21.93
CA CYS A 473 9.48 -16.66 23.17
C CYS A 473 8.79 -17.97 23.59
N TYR A 474 8.28 -18.76 22.64
CA TYR A 474 7.35 -19.85 22.92
C TYR A 474 7.89 -21.26 22.62
N CYS A 475 8.81 -21.42 21.67
CA CYS A 475 9.17 -22.72 21.11
C CYS A 475 10.62 -23.12 21.45
N ARG A 476 10.86 -23.46 22.72
CA ARG A 476 12.22 -23.77 23.24
C ARG A 476 12.87 -25.01 22.60
N ALA A 477 12.07 -25.97 22.14
CA ALA A 477 12.53 -27.24 21.58
C ALA A 477 12.79 -27.22 20.07
N LEU A 478 12.78 -26.04 19.43
CA LEU A 478 13.04 -25.94 17.99
C LEU A 478 14.44 -26.48 17.64
N GLN A 479 14.46 -27.41 16.68
CA GLN A 479 15.68 -28.04 16.16
C GLN A 479 15.98 -27.61 14.72
N ALA A 480 14.94 -27.36 13.91
CA ALA A 480 15.10 -26.92 12.53
C ALA A 480 14.26 -25.67 12.24
N VAL A 481 14.92 -24.62 11.73
CA VAL A 481 14.25 -23.36 11.41
C VAL A 481 14.58 -22.92 9.99
N THR A 482 13.54 -22.62 9.21
CA THR A 482 13.66 -21.95 7.92
C THR A 482 12.87 -20.65 7.97
N TYR A 483 13.54 -19.53 7.70
CA TYR A 483 12.91 -18.25 7.47
C TYR A 483 13.55 -17.58 6.26
N ARG A 484 12.81 -17.44 5.16
CA ARG A 484 13.32 -16.80 3.94
C ARG A 484 12.32 -15.75 3.46
N SER A 485 12.77 -14.50 3.34
CA SER A 485 11.96 -13.36 2.92
C SER A 485 12.72 -12.48 1.94
N ALA A 486 11.99 -11.95 0.95
CA ALA A 486 12.49 -10.96 -0.01
C ALA A 486 12.31 -9.52 0.51
N THR A 487 11.28 -9.29 1.32
CA THR A 487 10.91 -7.97 1.86
C THR A 487 11.56 -7.71 3.23
N ASP A 488 11.65 -8.75 4.06
CA ASP A 488 12.09 -8.66 5.46
C ASP A 488 13.20 -9.67 5.77
N PRO A 489 14.39 -9.53 5.17
CA PRO A 489 15.52 -10.39 5.47
C PRO A 489 15.93 -10.28 6.95
N VAL A 490 16.39 -11.38 7.54
CA VAL A 490 16.65 -11.45 8.98
C VAL A 490 17.77 -10.50 9.42
N GLY A 491 17.49 -9.68 10.44
CA GLY A 491 18.50 -8.86 11.12
C GLY A 491 19.22 -9.57 12.26
N GLN A 492 20.38 -9.03 12.67
CA GLN A 492 21.17 -9.57 13.79
C GLN A 492 20.37 -9.67 15.10
N GLU A 493 19.57 -8.66 15.43
CA GLU A 493 18.78 -8.59 16.67
C GLU A 493 17.81 -9.77 16.80
N VAL A 494 17.17 -10.15 15.68
CA VAL A 494 16.22 -11.26 15.63
C VAL A 494 16.94 -12.61 15.74
N ILE A 495 18.10 -12.77 15.10
CA ILE A 495 18.93 -13.97 15.26
C ILE A 495 19.35 -14.14 16.72
N TRP A 496 19.75 -13.05 17.38
CA TRP A 496 20.13 -13.09 18.79
C TRP A 496 18.95 -13.49 19.68
N ALA A 497 17.77 -12.91 19.44
CA ALA A 497 16.55 -13.29 20.17
C ALA A 497 16.23 -14.77 19.97
N LEU A 498 16.24 -15.25 18.71
CA LEU A 498 16.04 -16.66 18.38
C LEU A 498 17.05 -17.55 19.10
N GLY A 499 18.33 -17.20 19.13
CA GLY A 499 19.37 -17.97 19.83
C GLY A 499 19.25 -17.95 21.36
N ALA A 500 18.76 -16.85 21.94
CA ALA A 500 18.44 -16.79 23.36
C ALA A 500 17.21 -17.65 23.71
N GLY A 501 16.27 -17.74 22.77
CA GLY A 501 15.04 -18.53 22.83
C GLY A 501 15.26 -20.03 22.68
N CYS A 502 15.85 -20.42 21.56
CA CYS A 502 15.85 -21.76 20.99
C CYS A 502 17.30 -22.24 20.85
N ARG A 503 17.87 -22.85 21.91
CA ARG A 503 19.30 -23.21 21.95
C ARG A 503 19.64 -24.50 21.21
N ASP A 504 18.64 -25.34 20.95
CA ASP A 504 18.81 -26.69 20.41
C ASP A 504 18.70 -26.76 18.88
N ILE A 505 18.76 -25.61 18.19
CA ILE A 505 18.71 -25.58 16.72
C ILE A 505 19.98 -26.22 16.15
N ILE A 506 19.76 -27.24 15.32
CA ILE A 506 20.78 -27.99 14.58
C ILE A 506 20.73 -27.73 13.07
N SER A 507 19.64 -27.16 12.56
CA SER A 507 19.47 -26.77 11.16
C SER A 507 18.84 -25.38 11.04
N LEU A 508 19.53 -24.46 10.35
CA LEU A 508 19.07 -23.07 10.19
C LEU A 508 19.16 -22.63 8.72
N GLN A 509 18.08 -22.09 8.19
CA GLN A 509 17.99 -21.64 6.79
C GLN A 509 17.42 -20.22 6.76
N VAL A 510 18.30 -19.23 6.58
CA VAL A 510 17.97 -17.80 6.71
C VAL A 510 18.52 -16.92 5.59
N ALA A 511 18.95 -17.54 4.48
CA ALA A 511 19.32 -16.82 3.27
C ALA A 511 18.14 -15.99 2.73
N PRO A 512 18.32 -14.67 2.48
CA PRO A 512 17.30 -13.83 1.86
C PRO A 512 16.76 -14.42 0.55
N LEU A 513 15.49 -14.13 0.22
CA LEU A 513 14.96 -14.43 -1.12
C LEU A 513 15.29 -13.28 -2.07
N HIS A 514 15.56 -13.61 -3.33
CA HIS A 514 15.93 -12.64 -4.36
C HIS A 514 14.82 -12.49 -5.42
N PRO A 515 14.53 -11.25 -5.89
CA PRO A 515 15.18 -9.98 -5.55
C PRO A 515 14.88 -9.52 -4.11
N CYS A 516 15.92 -9.09 -3.38
CA CYS A 516 15.82 -8.71 -1.97
C CYS A 516 15.79 -7.18 -1.83
N GLN A 517 14.83 -6.64 -1.05
CA GLN A 517 14.70 -5.20 -0.82
C GLN A 517 15.82 -4.63 0.07
N GLN A 518 16.35 -5.43 1.00
CA GLN A 518 17.38 -5.03 1.97
C GLN A 518 18.56 -6.03 1.99
N PRO A 519 19.31 -6.19 0.88
CA PRO A 519 20.29 -7.26 0.73
C PRO A 519 21.48 -7.16 1.70
N ALA A 520 21.72 -5.98 2.29
CA ALA A 520 22.78 -5.75 3.27
C ALA A 520 22.35 -5.96 4.73
N ARG A 521 21.05 -6.18 5.01
CA ARG A 521 20.53 -6.37 6.38
C ARG A 521 21.09 -7.65 7.02
N PHE A 522 21.24 -8.71 6.24
CA PHE A 522 21.97 -9.90 6.66
C PHE A 522 23.48 -9.68 6.43
N SER A 523 24.28 -9.72 7.52
CA SER A 523 25.68 -9.27 7.49
C SER A 523 26.64 -10.21 8.23
N ASN A 524 27.94 -9.90 8.22
CA ASN A 524 28.95 -10.56 9.05
C ASN A 524 28.55 -10.66 10.53
N ARG A 525 27.82 -9.67 11.07
CA ARG A 525 27.35 -9.73 12.47
C ARG A 525 26.27 -10.80 12.67
N CYS A 526 25.43 -11.05 11.67
CA CYS A 526 24.47 -12.16 11.67
C CYS A 526 25.22 -13.49 11.76
N LEU A 527 26.22 -13.71 10.90
CA LEU A 527 27.05 -14.93 10.90
C LEU A 527 27.77 -15.16 12.23
N GLN A 528 28.35 -14.11 12.80
CA GLN A 528 29.00 -14.16 14.11
C GLN A 528 28.01 -14.52 15.23
N THR A 529 26.79 -13.99 15.17
CA THR A 529 25.74 -14.26 16.15
C THR A 529 25.25 -15.70 16.03
N ILE A 530 25.02 -16.20 14.80
CA ILE A 530 24.69 -17.62 14.54
C ILE A 530 25.73 -18.53 15.18
N GLY A 531 27.02 -18.27 14.93
CA GLY A 531 28.12 -19.05 15.49
C GLY A 531 28.11 -19.10 17.02
N ARG A 532 27.81 -17.98 17.68
CA ARG A 532 27.75 -17.91 19.16
C ARG A 532 26.52 -18.61 19.73
N CYS A 533 25.39 -18.54 19.04
CA CYS A 533 24.12 -19.08 19.52
C CYS A 533 24.04 -20.61 19.35
N TRP A 534 24.58 -21.16 18.26
CA TRP A 534 24.41 -22.57 17.90
C TRP A 534 25.74 -23.25 17.55
N PRO A 535 26.61 -23.54 18.53
CA PRO A 535 27.89 -24.21 18.29
C PRO A 535 27.76 -25.67 17.81
N HIS A 536 26.57 -26.26 17.91
CA HIS A 536 26.28 -27.63 17.50
C HIS A 536 25.52 -27.74 16.17
N LEU A 537 25.42 -26.63 15.44
CA LEU A 537 24.74 -26.59 14.14
C LEU A 537 25.36 -27.59 13.15
N ARG A 538 24.50 -28.36 12.48
CA ARG A 538 24.86 -29.35 11.45
C ARG A 538 24.56 -28.87 10.04
N ALA A 539 23.49 -28.09 9.86
CA ALA A 539 23.12 -27.53 8.56
C ALA A 539 22.85 -26.04 8.65
N LEU A 540 23.40 -25.27 7.69
CA LEU A 540 23.22 -23.82 7.63
C LEU A 540 23.09 -23.34 6.19
N GLY A 541 22.05 -22.56 5.91
CA GLY A 541 21.96 -21.74 4.69
C GLY A 541 21.82 -20.26 5.02
N VAL A 542 22.74 -19.48 4.45
CA VAL A 542 22.90 -18.04 4.71
C VAL A 542 23.24 -17.33 3.41
N GLY A 543 22.98 -16.03 3.36
CA GLY A 543 23.18 -15.30 2.12
C GLY A 543 23.09 -13.79 2.24
N GLY A 544 23.33 -13.12 1.12
CA GLY A 544 23.23 -11.67 0.98
C GLY A 544 24.59 -10.96 0.94
N ALA A 545 24.58 -9.78 0.32
CA ALA A 545 25.76 -8.98 0.02
C ALA A 545 26.56 -8.52 1.26
N GLY A 546 25.93 -8.51 2.45
CA GLY A 546 26.60 -8.19 3.71
C GLY A 546 27.48 -9.32 4.28
N CYS A 547 27.47 -10.51 3.67
CA CYS A 547 28.29 -11.65 4.09
C CYS A 547 29.67 -11.62 3.45
N GLY A 548 30.72 -11.71 4.27
CA GLY A 548 32.11 -11.79 3.82
C GLY A 548 32.99 -12.70 4.66
N ILE A 549 34.28 -12.72 4.33
CA ILE A 549 35.27 -13.64 4.91
C ILE A 549 35.30 -13.62 6.44
N GLN A 550 35.20 -12.44 7.07
CA GLN A 550 35.23 -12.32 8.54
C GLN A 550 34.05 -13.02 9.21
N GLY A 551 32.85 -12.94 8.63
CA GLY A 551 31.66 -13.61 9.13
C GLY A 551 31.76 -15.13 8.96
N LEU A 552 32.17 -15.58 7.77
CA LEU A 552 32.34 -17.01 7.46
C LEU A 552 33.44 -17.66 8.31
N ALA A 553 34.56 -16.98 8.50
CA ALA A 553 35.65 -17.43 9.39
C ALA A 553 35.17 -17.58 10.84
N SER A 554 34.44 -16.58 11.36
CA SER A 554 33.86 -16.67 12.71
C SER A 554 32.84 -17.80 12.82
N LEU A 555 32.02 -18.01 11.80
CA LEU A 555 31.06 -19.10 11.77
C LEU A 555 31.78 -20.46 11.84
N ALA A 556 32.79 -20.68 10.99
CA ALA A 556 33.58 -21.92 10.96
C ALA A 556 34.26 -22.22 12.30
N ARG A 557 34.79 -21.19 12.97
CA ARG A 557 35.41 -21.31 14.30
C ARG A 557 34.44 -21.84 15.37
N ASN A 558 33.19 -21.38 15.33
CA ASN A 558 32.22 -21.70 16.38
C ASN A 558 31.34 -22.92 16.05
N CYS A 559 31.11 -23.21 14.77
CA CYS A 559 30.26 -24.30 14.29
C CYS A 559 31.09 -25.43 13.66
N MET A 560 32.02 -26.02 14.42
CA MET A 560 32.93 -27.07 13.90
C MET A 560 32.21 -28.38 13.48
N ARG A 561 30.93 -28.55 13.86
CA ARG A 561 30.10 -29.71 13.50
C ARG A 561 29.27 -29.51 12.23
N LEU A 562 29.48 -28.41 11.52
CA LEU A 562 28.73 -28.10 10.31
C LEU A 562 29.04 -29.11 9.21
N GLN A 563 28.01 -29.81 8.75
CA GLN A 563 28.04 -30.82 7.69
C GLN A 563 27.46 -30.26 6.38
N VAL A 564 26.49 -29.37 6.44
CA VAL A 564 25.88 -28.75 5.25
C VAL A 564 26.01 -27.23 5.35
N LEU A 565 26.61 -26.62 4.32
CA LEU A 565 26.72 -25.16 4.18
C LEU A 565 26.18 -24.73 2.83
N GLU A 566 25.16 -23.88 2.84
CA GLU A 566 24.60 -23.21 1.68
C GLU A 566 24.90 -21.71 1.76
N LEU A 567 25.49 -21.18 0.69
CA LEU A 567 25.79 -19.76 0.52
C LEU A 567 25.01 -19.24 -0.69
N ASP A 568 24.19 -18.22 -0.46
CA ASP A 568 23.31 -17.62 -1.47
C ASP A 568 23.62 -16.12 -1.66
N HIS A 569 23.98 -15.68 -2.86
CA HIS A 569 24.36 -14.28 -3.15
C HIS A 569 25.39 -13.67 -2.17
N VAL A 570 26.43 -14.44 -1.83
CA VAL A 570 27.55 -13.99 -0.98
C VAL A 570 28.68 -13.42 -1.84
N SER A 571 29.56 -12.62 -1.25
CA SER A 571 30.81 -12.18 -1.89
C SER A 571 31.67 -13.36 -2.39
N GLU A 572 32.52 -13.11 -3.39
CA GLU A 572 33.28 -14.15 -4.09
C GLU A 572 34.07 -15.07 -3.16
N ILE A 573 33.90 -16.38 -3.36
CA ILE A 573 34.64 -17.44 -2.68
C ILE A 573 35.87 -17.84 -3.50
N ASN A 574 36.97 -17.14 -3.23
CA ASN A 574 38.28 -17.45 -3.79
C ASN A 574 39.09 -18.42 -2.89
N GLN A 575 40.30 -18.79 -3.33
CA GLN A 575 41.15 -19.73 -2.59
C GLN A 575 41.52 -19.23 -1.19
N GLU A 576 41.71 -17.91 -1.01
CA GLU A 576 42.06 -17.33 0.29
C GLU A 576 40.90 -17.44 1.26
N VAL A 577 39.67 -17.14 0.81
CA VAL A 577 38.44 -17.31 1.60
C VAL A 577 38.28 -18.77 2.01
N ALA A 578 38.42 -19.71 1.07
CA ALA A 578 38.33 -21.14 1.37
C ALA A 578 39.39 -21.57 2.39
N ALA A 579 40.64 -21.13 2.23
CA ALA A 579 41.73 -21.45 3.13
C ALA A 579 41.54 -20.90 4.54
N GLU A 580 41.01 -19.68 4.66
CA GLU A 580 40.71 -19.06 5.95
C GLU A 580 39.60 -19.82 6.67
N VAL A 581 38.47 -20.05 6.01
CA VAL A 581 37.30 -20.73 6.60
C VAL A 581 37.65 -22.17 7.03
N CYS A 582 38.42 -22.89 6.21
CA CYS A 582 38.90 -24.24 6.55
C CYS A 582 39.93 -24.24 7.70
N ARG A 583 40.82 -23.23 7.76
CA ARG A 583 41.80 -23.08 8.85
C ARG A 583 41.09 -22.84 10.18
N GLU A 584 40.03 -22.04 10.17
CA GLU A 584 39.28 -21.64 11.36
C GLU A 584 38.43 -22.77 11.95
N GLY A 585 38.03 -23.77 11.16
CA GLY A 585 37.37 -24.96 11.73
C GLY A 585 36.48 -25.76 10.78
N LEU A 586 36.19 -25.27 9.58
CA LEU A 586 35.30 -25.95 8.65
C LEU A 586 36.00 -27.13 7.97
N LYS A 587 36.02 -28.29 8.65
CA LYS A 587 36.67 -29.53 8.18
C LYS A 587 35.70 -30.72 8.06
N GLY A 588 34.57 -30.66 8.76
CA GLY A 588 33.56 -31.73 8.81
C GLY A 588 32.50 -31.65 7.72
N LEU A 589 32.65 -30.75 6.75
CA LEU A 589 31.64 -30.47 5.73
C LEU A 589 31.43 -31.69 4.82
N GLU A 590 30.16 -32.06 4.63
CA GLU A 590 29.69 -33.14 3.74
C GLU A 590 29.06 -32.59 2.46
N MET A 591 28.41 -31.42 2.52
CA MET A 591 27.79 -30.77 1.38
C MET A 591 28.04 -29.26 1.37
N LEU A 592 28.47 -28.75 0.22
CA LEU A 592 28.60 -27.31 -0.05
C LEU A 592 27.67 -26.91 -1.20
N VAL A 593 26.79 -25.95 -0.96
CA VAL A 593 25.90 -25.38 -1.98
C VAL A 593 26.23 -23.92 -2.17
N LEU A 594 26.50 -23.51 -3.42
CA LEU A 594 26.81 -22.14 -3.80
C LEU A 594 25.76 -21.69 -4.83
N SER A 595 24.82 -20.86 -4.39
CA SER A 595 23.73 -20.32 -5.19
C SER A 595 24.00 -18.85 -5.46
N SER A 596 24.06 -18.47 -6.74
CA SER A 596 24.37 -17.10 -7.18
C SER A 596 25.55 -16.45 -6.43
N THR A 597 26.54 -17.28 -6.07
CA THR A 597 27.69 -16.89 -5.27
C THR A 597 28.93 -17.15 -6.11
N PRO A 598 29.66 -16.09 -6.52
CA PRO A 598 30.88 -16.21 -7.30
C PRO A 598 31.92 -17.15 -6.64
N VAL A 599 32.51 -18.07 -7.41
CA VAL A 599 33.47 -19.06 -6.87
C VAL A 599 34.58 -19.42 -7.86
N THR A 600 35.80 -19.56 -7.33
CA THR A 600 36.97 -19.96 -8.12
C THR A 600 37.21 -21.48 -8.09
N PRO A 601 37.72 -22.10 -9.17
CA PRO A 601 38.10 -23.51 -9.18
C PRO A 601 39.08 -23.91 -8.06
N LYS A 602 40.02 -23.00 -7.73
CA LYS A 602 41.00 -23.22 -6.67
C LYS A 602 40.35 -23.28 -5.28
N ALA A 603 39.28 -22.52 -5.05
CA ALA A 603 38.52 -22.59 -3.81
C ALA A 603 37.86 -23.97 -3.63
N LEU A 604 37.22 -24.49 -4.68
CA LEU A 604 36.57 -25.81 -4.66
C LEU A 604 37.58 -26.93 -4.41
N LEU A 605 38.73 -26.90 -5.11
CA LEU A 605 39.83 -27.83 -4.88
C LEU A 605 40.34 -27.76 -3.43
N HIS A 606 40.42 -26.56 -2.87
CA HIS A 606 40.84 -26.38 -1.48
C HIS A 606 39.84 -27.01 -0.50
N PHE A 607 38.54 -26.73 -0.64
CA PHE A 607 37.51 -27.37 0.18
C PHE A 607 37.55 -28.89 0.07
N ASN A 608 37.66 -29.44 -1.14
CA ASN A 608 37.79 -30.89 -1.36
C ASN A 608 39.04 -31.48 -0.67
N SER A 609 40.15 -30.74 -0.69
CA SER A 609 41.41 -31.21 -0.07
C SER A 609 41.38 -31.20 1.46
N VAL A 610 40.65 -30.27 2.08
CA VAL A 610 40.64 -30.09 3.54
C VAL A 610 39.44 -30.77 4.20
N CYS A 611 38.24 -30.67 3.60
CA CYS A 611 37.02 -31.28 4.09
C CYS A 611 36.93 -32.73 3.62
N ARG A 612 37.56 -33.66 4.35
CA ARG A 612 37.67 -35.08 3.96
C ARG A 612 36.33 -35.81 3.85
N ASN A 613 35.28 -35.28 4.48
CA ASN A 613 33.94 -35.86 4.47
C ASN A 613 33.07 -35.30 3.33
N LEU A 614 33.59 -34.40 2.49
CA LEU A 614 32.83 -33.74 1.44
C LEU A 614 32.38 -34.75 0.39
N LYS A 615 31.08 -34.95 0.26
CA LYS A 615 30.43 -35.88 -0.66
C LYS A 615 29.78 -35.17 -1.84
N SER A 616 29.42 -33.91 -1.67
CA SER A 616 28.67 -33.14 -2.66
C SER A 616 29.08 -31.68 -2.69
N ILE A 617 29.31 -31.16 -3.89
CA ILE A 617 29.36 -29.73 -4.16
C ILE A 617 28.31 -29.42 -5.23
N VAL A 618 27.50 -28.39 -4.99
CA VAL A 618 26.52 -27.85 -5.93
C VAL A 618 26.87 -26.39 -6.20
N VAL A 619 27.03 -26.04 -7.48
CA VAL A 619 27.32 -24.66 -7.90
C VAL A 619 26.26 -24.21 -8.91
N GLN A 620 25.52 -23.16 -8.57
CA GLN A 620 24.50 -22.54 -9.40
C GLN A 620 24.89 -21.08 -9.61
N ILE A 621 25.30 -20.72 -10.82
CA ILE A 621 25.81 -19.37 -11.12
C ILE A 621 25.17 -18.79 -12.39
N GLY A 622 24.97 -17.49 -12.42
CA GLY A 622 24.55 -16.69 -13.56
C GLY A 622 25.61 -15.70 -13.98
N ILE A 623 25.58 -15.27 -15.24
CA ILE A 623 26.49 -14.21 -15.74
C ILE A 623 26.32 -12.89 -14.96
N GLU A 624 25.10 -12.61 -14.53
CA GLU A 624 24.74 -11.46 -13.69
C GLU A 624 25.37 -11.47 -12.28
N ASP A 625 25.81 -12.64 -11.79
CA ASP A 625 26.49 -12.73 -10.48
C ASP A 625 27.93 -12.19 -10.54
N TYR A 626 28.53 -12.13 -11.73
CA TYR A 626 29.94 -11.76 -11.93
C TYR A 626 30.14 -10.42 -12.64
N PHE A 627 29.15 -9.95 -13.40
CA PHE A 627 29.31 -8.81 -14.30
C PHE A 627 28.14 -7.84 -14.21
N GLU A 628 28.45 -6.55 -14.06
CA GLU A 628 27.45 -5.46 -14.06
C GLU A 628 26.74 -5.32 -15.41
N ASP A 629 27.46 -5.54 -16.52
CA ASP A 629 26.90 -5.62 -17.88
C ASP A 629 27.02 -7.05 -18.45
N PRO A 630 26.05 -7.93 -18.15
CA PRO A 630 26.06 -9.32 -18.64
C PRO A 630 25.85 -9.44 -20.16
N ASN A 631 25.46 -8.36 -20.84
CA ASN A 631 25.24 -8.38 -22.28
C ASN A 631 26.51 -8.04 -23.09
N SER A 632 27.55 -7.52 -22.45
CA SER A 632 28.82 -7.24 -23.12
C SER A 632 29.47 -8.53 -23.68
N PRO A 633 29.99 -8.49 -24.93
CA PRO A 633 30.71 -9.63 -25.52
C PRO A 633 31.89 -10.10 -24.65
N GLU A 634 32.56 -9.16 -23.99
CA GLU A 634 33.67 -9.41 -23.07
C GLU A 634 33.21 -10.17 -21.82
N ALA A 635 32.12 -9.76 -21.16
CA ALA A 635 31.56 -10.47 -20.00
C ALA A 635 31.13 -11.90 -20.37
N ARG A 636 30.48 -12.08 -21.53
CA ARG A 636 30.07 -13.41 -22.00
C ARG A 636 31.26 -14.34 -22.22
N LYS A 637 32.32 -13.82 -22.86
CA LYS A 637 33.55 -14.58 -23.09
C LYS A 637 34.22 -14.96 -21.77
N LEU A 638 34.38 -14.01 -20.84
CA LEU A 638 34.98 -14.26 -19.54
C LEU A 638 34.14 -15.24 -18.71
N PHE A 639 32.81 -15.10 -18.69
CA PHE A 639 31.91 -16.03 -18.02
C PHE A 639 32.01 -17.44 -18.60
N ASP A 640 32.04 -17.58 -19.93
CA ASP A 640 32.24 -18.89 -20.57
C ASP A 640 33.59 -19.50 -20.21
N GLU A 641 34.68 -18.71 -20.15
CA GLU A 641 35.98 -19.20 -19.67
C GLU A 641 35.91 -19.68 -18.20
N MET A 642 35.15 -19.00 -17.35
CA MET A 642 34.96 -19.39 -15.94
C MET A 642 34.15 -20.68 -15.81
N VAL A 643 33.02 -20.77 -16.51
CA VAL A 643 32.19 -21.98 -16.57
C VAL A 643 33.00 -23.15 -17.12
N ASN A 644 33.79 -22.96 -18.17
CA ASN A 644 34.66 -23.98 -18.72
C ASN A 644 35.72 -24.46 -17.71
N LYS A 645 36.31 -23.54 -16.92
CA LYS A 645 37.27 -23.91 -15.85
C LYS A 645 36.59 -24.72 -14.74
N LEU A 646 35.36 -24.39 -14.37
CA LEU A 646 34.57 -25.15 -13.38
C LEU A 646 34.16 -26.52 -13.94
N GLN A 647 33.72 -26.59 -15.21
CA GLN A 647 33.43 -27.85 -15.90
C GLN A 647 34.66 -28.73 -16.09
N TYR A 648 35.85 -28.15 -16.20
CA TYR A 648 37.07 -28.94 -16.29
C TYR A 648 37.33 -29.75 -15.01
N LEU A 649 36.89 -29.25 -13.85
CA LEU A 649 37.00 -29.98 -12.57
C LEU A 649 36.15 -31.24 -12.53
N THR A 650 35.06 -31.33 -13.30
CA THR A 650 34.21 -32.54 -13.36
C THR A 650 34.76 -33.61 -14.31
N LYS A 651 35.66 -33.24 -15.23
CA LYS A 651 36.21 -34.14 -16.25
C LYS A 651 37.51 -34.85 -15.82
N TYR A 652 38.21 -34.32 -14.84
CA TYR A 652 39.39 -34.94 -14.24
C TYR A 652 39.01 -35.54 -12.88
N ASP A 653 39.62 -36.66 -12.49
CA ASP A 653 39.51 -37.29 -11.14
C ASP A 653 39.86 -36.36 -9.96
N ALA A 654 40.14 -35.07 -10.22
CA ALA A 654 40.45 -34.05 -9.23
C ALA A 654 39.25 -33.70 -8.32
N LEU A 655 38.00 -33.89 -8.77
CA LEU A 655 36.80 -33.56 -7.98
C LEU A 655 35.55 -34.39 -8.36
N PHE A 656 35.59 -35.71 -8.13
CA PHE A 656 34.45 -36.62 -8.39
C PHE A 656 33.14 -36.25 -7.65
N ILE A 657 33.23 -35.43 -6.61
CA ILE A 657 32.11 -35.03 -5.73
C ILE A 657 31.36 -33.76 -6.18
N LEU A 658 31.77 -33.10 -7.28
CA LEU A 658 31.03 -31.97 -7.86
C LEU A 658 29.82 -32.53 -8.62
N ASN A 659 28.71 -32.71 -7.90
CA ASN A 659 27.54 -33.44 -8.38
C ASN A 659 26.69 -32.64 -9.37
N THR A 660 26.58 -31.32 -9.16
CA THR A 660 25.71 -30.45 -9.97
C THR A 660 26.37 -29.10 -10.25
N LEU A 661 26.50 -28.77 -11.54
CA LEU A 661 26.88 -27.43 -12.01
C LEU A 661 25.78 -26.89 -12.93
N SER A 662 25.12 -25.81 -12.51
CA SER A 662 24.12 -25.09 -13.28
C SER A 662 24.63 -23.69 -13.62
N ALA A 663 24.56 -23.29 -14.90
CA ALA A 663 25.00 -21.97 -15.35
C ALA A 663 23.89 -21.26 -16.16
N ARG A 664 23.51 -20.05 -15.77
CA ARG A 664 22.46 -19.23 -16.41
C ARG A 664 23.06 -18.09 -17.26
N ARG A 665 22.64 -18.00 -18.53
CA ARG A 665 23.17 -17.03 -19.52
C ARG A 665 22.28 -15.80 -19.76
N SER A 666 21.02 -15.80 -19.32
CA SER A 666 20.12 -14.63 -19.34
C SER A 666 18.91 -14.83 -18.44
N SER A 667 18.25 -13.74 -18.04
CA SER A 667 17.05 -13.72 -17.17
C SER A 667 15.77 -14.30 -17.80
N VAL A 668 15.80 -14.67 -19.10
CA VAL A 668 14.61 -15.07 -19.89
C VAL A 668 14.73 -16.49 -20.48
N GLN A 669 15.85 -17.20 -20.28
CA GLN A 669 16.02 -18.58 -20.76
C GLN A 669 15.92 -19.62 -19.62
N SER A 670 15.29 -20.76 -19.92
CA SER A 670 15.21 -21.94 -19.05
C SER A 670 16.59 -22.43 -18.61
N GLU A 671 16.69 -22.86 -17.34
CA GLU A 671 17.88 -23.49 -16.76
C GLU A 671 18.50 -24.49 -17.75
N THR A 672 19.75 -24.23 -18.16
CA THR A 672 20.53 -25.24 -18.86
C THR A 672 21.31 -25.99 -17.80
N THR A 673 20.77 -27.11 -17.32
CA THR A 673 21.52 -28.05 -16.48
C THR A 673 22.63 -28.64 -17.34
N LEU A 674 23.86 -28.14 -17.20
CA LEU A 674 24.95 -28.50 -18.10
C LEU A 674 25.54 -29.89 -17.79
N VAL A 675 25.35 -30.40 -16.56
CA VAL A 675 25.62 -31.80 -16.16
C VAL A 675 24.70 -32.16 -14.97
N SER A 676 23.96 -33.27 -15.07
CA SER A 676 23.30 -33.94 -13.93
C SER A 676 23.68 -35.42 -13.94
N TRP A 677 24.05 -35.96 -12.77
CA TRP A 677 24.16 -37.41 -12.57
C TRP A 677 23.12 -37.86 -11.54
N LYS A 678 22.20 -38.70 -12.04
CA LYS A 678 21.23 -39.60 -11.39
C LYS A 678 20.42 -39.12 -10.17
N GLU A 679 19.11 -39.20 -10.40
CA GLU A 679 17.97 -39.40 -9.49
C GLU A 679 18.29 -40.24 -8.25
N ASP A 680 18.06 -39.65 -7.06
CA ASP A 680 17.23 -40.17 -5.96
C ASP A 680 17.66 -39.54 -4.62
N PHE A 681 17.17 -38.34 -4.31
CA PHE A 681 16.99 -37.91 -2.92
C PHE A 681 15.74 -37.03 -2.84
N GLY A 682 14.61 -37.71 -2.60
CA GLY A 682 13.37 -37.08 -2.23
C GLY A 682 13.54 -36.19 -0.99
N ASN A 683 12.82 -35.08 -1.00
CA ASN A 683 12.67 -34.14 0.09
C ASN A 683 12.32 -34.85 1.41
N THR A 684 13.31 -35.11 2.26
CA THR A 684 13.23 -35.14 3.74
C THR A 684 14.64 -35.39 4.27
N TYR A 685 15.28 -34.38 4.86
CA TYR A 685 16.44 -34.62 5.72
C TYR A 685 15.91 -35.12 7.07
N GLU A 686 15.56 -36.41 7.15
CA GLU A 686 15.48 -37.11 8.44
C GLU A 686 16.92 -37.32 8.93
N LEU A 687 17.24 -36.72 10.06
CA LEU A 687 18.45 -37.00 10.81
C LEU A 687 18.15 -38.23 11.69
N ASP A 688 18.88 -39.32 11.47
CA ASP A 688 18.98 -40.43 12.44
C ASP A 688 19.47 -39.96 13.81
#